data_AF-A0A821GMW7-F1
#
_entry.id   AF-A0A821GMW7-F1
#
_cell.length_a   1.000
_cell.length_b   1.000
_cell.length_c   1.000
_cell.angle_alpha   90.00
_cell.angle_beta   90.00
_cell.angle_gamma   90.00
#
_symmetry.space_group_name_H-M   'P 1'
#
loop_
_entity.id
_entity.type
_entity.pdbx_description
1 polymer ?
#
loop_
_entity_poly.entity_id
_entity_poly.type
_entity_poly.pdbx_seq_one_letter_code
_entity_poly.pdbx_strand_id
1 'polypeptide(L)'
;MQATRHRYGDVLFLSIRKTEKLSIKIQKGKCDLEFLRLCIIYRLTPSFIKIKLWKKKTETSTQYKNFQFYCIKQEYTRRHKEIIKYQKELEILISHLKNNLQQTDFQQLQQFLHEKTKKVKVLTIEIHERKLQKLNKGPIGQNYETLKHKIIHNYSSYNLLPEEERLLCRGWDFCIENKISNFIDFKTDIEINTTKLEQHCHPSVFKNICRKIYNYSDKLITSIKKKNIRNISDEEFIALKKLKNNQDIIISKADKGNAIVILDKKDYIEKIHEILKLKQFITSHESSLIRKEKAMNAYLSSLKKEKLIEKALFYQLHSTSSSLAVLYGQPKIHKLNYPLRPIISSVGAYNYELSKYLSNIIKNNRPTKSMSYIKDSFEFVKEIKNITNSNYQTMVSFDIENLYTNIPVHEAIEETLDILFKKEKNKGATIIPFNRTQFKKLLEFAVCEVPFRFLNKTYIQQDGVAMGSPLAPILADIFISKLELKLNKFSINKPLIWKRYVDDVFCIFHNSQKISKFLISINKWHKNIKFTLQNEEDDEIAFLDVLIIRDKTNNKYTTTLYKKPTNTNLYMLYESNQSRQYKIGLIRTLVIRILLICSTISHQETELNTLKTTLIHNGYPMHLIKRGIREANCIVNKMNNKKELTQQPPTKKKIYFILPYYGNESLILTQKIKKICKNFIPTCHVQIGFRKTFSLKSIFLPIQKGHDETKKTKKLVYKLKCNNCENC
;
A
#
# COMPACT_ATOMS: atom_id res chain seq x y z
N MET A 1 -36.86 -2.61 -48.16
CA MET A 1 -36.04 -3.51 -49.01
C MET A 1 -36.73 -3.93 -50.30
N GLN A 2 -38.03 -4.25 -50.32
CA GLN A 2 -38.77 -4.46 -51.57
C GLN A 2 -38.96 -3.14 -52.36
N ALA A 3 -39.21 -2.02 -51.68
CA ALA A 3 -39.28 -0.69 -52.31
C ALA A 3 -37.96 -0.25 -52.97
N THR A 4 -36.80 -0.53 -52.37
CA THR A 4 -35.48 -0.20 -52.94
C THR A 4 -35.09 -1.07 -54.13
N ARG A 5 -35.61 -2.31 -54.21
CA ARG A 5 -35.44 -3.20 -55.36
C ARG A 5 -36.19 -2.70 -56.59
N HIS A 6 -37.43 -2.21 -56.40
CA HIS A 6 -38.21 -1.59 -57.48
C HIS A 6 -37.63 -0.27 -57.97
N ARG A 7 -36.93 0.49 -57.11
CA ARG A 7 -36.46 1.85 -57.42
C ARG A 7 -35.08 1.93 -58.08
N TYR A 8 -34.20 0.95 -57.83
CA TYR A 8 -32.79 0.99 -58.26
C TYR A 8 -32.31 -0.27 -59.01
N GLY A 9 -33.20 -1.24 -59.25
CA GLY A 9 -32.88 -2.48 -59.95
C GLY A 9 -32.08 -3.50 -59.13
N ASP A 10 -31.95 -4.71 -59.69
CA ASP A 10 -31.40 -5.88 -58.99
C ASP A 10 -29.90 -5.76 -58.70
N VAL A 11 -29.13 -5.11 -59.58
CA VAL A 11 -27.67 -4.96 -59.42
C VAL A 11 -27.32 -4.10 -58.20
N LEU A 12 -28.01 -2.96 -58.02
CA LEU A 12 -27.76 -2.08 -56.88
C LEU A 12 -28.25 -2.71 -55.58
N PHE A 13 -29.38 -3.43 -55.63
CA PHE A 13 -29.89 -4.18 -54.50
C PHE A 13 -28.91 -5.25 -54.00
N LEU A 14 -28.26 -5.98 -54.92
CA LEU A 14 -27.21 -6.95 -54.57
C LEU A 14 -26.00 -6.28 -53.90
N SER A 15 -25.59 -5.10 -54.38
CA SER A 15 -24.53 -4.30 -53.75
C SER A 15 -24.90 -3.87 -52.34
N ILE A 16 -26.13 -3.40 -52.10
CA ILE A 16 -26.63 -3.05 -50.76
C ILE A 16 -26.59 -4.27 -49.82
N ARG A 17 -27.04 -5.43 -50.29
CA ARG A 17 -27.01 -6.69 -49.52
C ARG A 17 -25.58 -7.15 -49.21
N LYS A 18 -24.64 -6.94 -50.14
CA LYS A 18 -23.22 -7.25 -49.93
C LYS A 18 -22.59 -6.35 -48.88
N THR A 19 -22.90 -5.04 -48.93
CA THR A 19 -22.49 -4.04 -47.92
C THR A 19 -23.04 -4.38 -46.54
N GLU A 20 -24.32 -4.77 -46.44
CA GLU A 20 -24.94 -5.25 -45.19
C GLU A 20 -24.15 -6.43 -44.61
N LYS A 21 -23.93 -7.49 -45.40
CA LYS A 21 -23.20 -8.69 -44.94
C LYS A 21 -21.76 -8.38 -44.52
N LEU A 22 -21.05 -7.53 -45.27
CA LEU A 22 -19.67 -7.15 -44.96
C LEU A 22 -19.57 -6.31 -43.68
N SER A 23 -20.48 -5.35 -43.49
CA SER A 23 -20.51 -4.53 -42.27
C SER A 23 -20.69 -5.38 -41.00
N ILE A 24 -21.57 -6.38 -41.07
CA ILE A 24 -21.82 -7.35 -39.99
C ILE A 24 -20.57 -8.21 -39.72
N LYS A 25 -19.92 -8.72 -40.79
CA LYS A 25 -18.70 -9.51 -40.67
C LYS A 25 -17.55 -8.73 -40.03
N ILE A 26 -17.36 -7.47 -40.41
CA ILE A 26 -16.34 -6.59 -39.83
C ILE A 26 -16.63 -6.34 -38.35
N GLN A 27 -17.88 -6.02 -38.01
CA GLN A 27 -18.24 -5.73 -36.62
C GLN A 27 -18.06 -6.95 -35.71
N LYS A 28 -18.49 -8.13 -36.17
CA LYS A 28 -18.25 -9.39 -35.46
C LYS A 28 -16.74 -9.67 -35.34
N GLY A 29 -15.98 -9.50 -36.42
CA GLY A 29 -14.53 -9.68 -36.44
C GLY A 29 -13.80 -8.79 -35.43
N LYS A 30 -14.22 -7.52 -35.26
CA LYS A 30 -13.67 -6.62 -34.24
C LYS A 30 -13.91 -7.17 -32.82
N CYS A 31 -15.11 -7.67 -32.55
CA CYS A 31 -15.42 -8.32 -31.26
C CYS A 31 -14.61 -9.62 -31.06
N ASP A 32 -14.38 -10.40 -32.10
CA ASP A 32 -13.56 -11.62 -32.07
C ASP A 32 -12.09 -11.29 -31.77
N LEU A 33 -11.54 -10.23 -32.38
CA LEU A 33 -10.19 -9.74 -32.09
C LEU A 33 -10.02 -9.35 -30.62
N GLU A 34 -11.00 -8.65 -30.07
CA GLU A 34 -10.97 -8.23 -28.67
C GLU A 34 -11.03 -9.45 -27.73
N PHE A 35 -11.88 -10.44 -28.03
CA PHE A 35 -11.90 -11.70 -27.30
C PHE A 35 -10.55 -12.43 -27.35
N LEU A 36 -9.93 -12.54 -28.53
CA LEU A 36 -8.61 -13.15 -28.69
C LEU A 36 -7.51 -12.38 -27.95
N ARG A 37 -7.58 -11.03 -27.97
CA ARG A 37 -6.68 -10.16 -27.21
C ARG A 37 -6.76 -10.45 -25.72
N LEU A 38 -7.97 -10.55 -25.17
CA LEU A 38 -8.21 -10.90 -23.77
C LEU A 38 -7.68 -12.32 -23.47
N CYS A 39 -7.90 -13.30 -24.35
CA CYS A 39 -7.32 -14.64 -24.19
C CYS A 39 -5.78 -14.61 -24.15
N ILE A 40 -5.12 -13.79 -24.97
CA ILE A 40 -3.66 -13.61 -24.95
C ILE A 40 -3.20 -12.97 -23.63
N ILE A 41 -3.87 -11.91 -23.19
CA ILE A 41 -3.53 -11.18 -21.95
C ILE A 41 -3.66 -12.09 -20.73
N TYR A 42 -4.81 -12.76 -20.59
CA TYR A 42 -5.12 -13.60 -19.44
C TYR A 42 -4.57 -15.04 -19.56
N ARG A 43 -3.85 -15.36 -20.65
CA ARG A 43 -3.37 -16.71 -20.97
C ARG A 43 -4.48 -17.77 -20.90
N LEU A 44 -5.66 -17.43 -21.40
CA LEU A 44 -6.80 -18.32 -21.51
C LEU A 44 -6.72 -19.04 -22.86
N THR A 45 -6.94 -20.35 -22.86
CA THR A 45 -6.98 -21.14 -24.10
C THR A 45 -8.43 -21.42 -24.49
N PRO A 46 -8.95 -20.80 -25.58
CA PRO A 46 -10.28 -21.10 -26.11
C PRO A 46 -10.45 -22.58 -26.46
N SER A 47 -11.68 -23.09 -26.39
CA SER A 47 -11.99 -24.50 -26.67
C SER A 47 -11.56 -24.94 -28.07
N PHE A 48 -11.70 -24.08 -29.08
CA PHE A 48 -11.36 -24.40 -30.47
C PHE A 48 -9.85 -24.55 -30.73
N ILE A 49 -8.99 -24.17 -29.79
CA ILE A 49 -7.52 -24.34 -29.87
C ILE A 49 -7.07 -25.58 -29.06
N LYS A 50 -7.96 -26.15 -28.24
CA LYS A 50 -7.62 -27.33 -27.43
C LYS A 50 -7.66 -28.60 -28.29
N ILE A 51 -6.48 -29.07 -28.66
CA ILE A 51 -6.31 -30.37 -29.31
C ILE A 51 -6.18 -31.44 -28.22
N LYS A 52 -7.05 -32.45 -28.22
CA LYS A 52 -6.91 -33.59 -27.30
C LYS A 52 -5.62 -34.35 -27.63
N LEU A 53 -4.77 -34.57 -26.63
CA LEU A 53 -3.54 -35.35 -26.81
C LEU A 53 -3.74 -36.80 -26.36
N TRP A 54 -2.93 -37.72 -26.89
CA TRP A 54 -3.02 -39.16 -26.57
C TRP A 54 -2.73 -39.51 -25.10
N LYS A 55 -2.09 -38.61 -24.33
CA LYS A 55 -1.84 -38.75 -22.89
C LYS A 55 -2.25 -37.48 -22.13
N LYS A 56 -3.14 -37.59 -21.13
CA LYS A 56 -3.57 -36.43 -20.30
C LYS A 56 -2.42 -35.68 -19.60
N LYS A 57 -1.31 -36.37 -19.27
CA LYS A 57 -0.14 -35.72 -18.63
C LYS A 57 0.54 -34.69 -19.54
N THR A 58 0.56 -34.90 -20.86
CA THR A 58 1.24 -34.00 -21.81
C THR A 58 0.47 -32.70 -22.05
N GLU A 59 -0.84 -32.67 -21.76
CA GLU A 59 -1.68 -31.46 -21.81
C GLU A 59 -1.26 -30.40 -20.77
N THR A 60 -0.53 -30.80 -19.74
CA THR A 60 -0.03 -29.87 -18.71
C THR A 60 1.39 -29.36 -19.00
N SER A 61 2.05 -29.90 -20.03
CA SER A 61 3.43 -29.58 -20.39
C SER A 61 3.59 -28.13 -20.85
N THR A 62 4.77 -27.57 -20.61
CA THR A 62 5.13 -26.21 -21.03
C THR A 62 5.13 -26.08 -22.55
N GLN A 63 5.59 -27.12 -23.26
CA GLN A 63 5.64 -27.16 -24.73
C GLN A 63 4.23 -27.06 -25.33
N TYR A 64 3.28 -27.84 -24.84
CA TYR A 64 1.90 -27.80 -25.32
C TYR A 64 1.22 -26.45 -25.02
N LYS A 65 1.44 -25.87 -23.84
CA LYS A 65 0.92 -24.52 -23.51
C LYS A 65 1.51 -23.43 -24.39
N ASN A 66 2.80 -23.53 -24.73
CA ASN A 66 3.45 -22.60 -25.65
C ASN A 66 2.90 -22.74 -27.08
N PHE A 67 2.65 -23.98 -27.54
CA PHE A 67 2.02 -24.26 -28.81
C PHE A 67 0.59 -23.66 -28.88
N GLN A 68 -0.24 -23.90 -27.85
CA GLN A 68 -1.57 -23.29 -27.77
C GLN A 68 -1.51 -21.75 -27.84
N PHE A 69 -0.57 -21.14 -27.12
CA PHE A 69 -0.40 -19.70 -27.14
C PHE A 69 0.07 -19.16 -28.51
N TYR A 70 0.92 -19.92 -29.21
CA TYR A 70 1.31 -19.63 -30.58
C TYR A 70 0.10 -19.68 -31.53
N CYS A 71 -0.74 -20.71 -31.43
CA CYS A 71 -1.96 -20.82 -32.22
C CYS A 71 -2.92 -19.64 -32.00
N ILE A 72 -3.10 -19.17 -30.75
CA ILE A 72 -3.94 -18.00 -30.45
C ILE A 72 -3.40 -16.75 -31.17
N LYS A 73 -2.07 -16.53 -31.13
CA LYS A 73 -1.44 -15.39 -31.81
C LYS A 73 -1.58 -15.46 -33.33
N GLN A 74 -1.46 -16.65 -33.91
CA GLN A 74 -1.65 -16.83 -35.34
C GLN A 74 -3.10 -16.55 -35.74
N GLU A 75 -4.07 -17.04 -34.97
CA GLU A 75 -5.48 -16.76 -35.22
C GLU A 75 -5.81 -15.26 -35.09
N TYR A 76 -5.24 -14.58 -34.08
CA TYR A 76 -5.37 -13.12 -33.94
C TYR A 76 -4.84 -12.40 -35.19
N THR A 77 -3.65 -12.77 -35.66
CA THR A 77 -3.02 -12.16 -36.84
C THR A 77 -3.82 -12.43 -38.11
N ARG A 78 -4.31 -13.67 -38.29
CA ARG A 78 -5.16 -14.08 -39.41
C ARG A 78 -6.45 -13.26 -39.45
N ARG A 79 -7.16 -13.18 -38.32
CA ARG A 79 -8.42 -12.44 -38.19
C ARG A 79 -8.24 -10.95 -38.44
N HIS A 80 -7.13 -10.38 -37.97
CA HIS A 80 -6.79 -8.97 -38.19
C HIS A 80 -6.59 -8.67 -39.69
N LYS A 81 -5.87 -9.55 -40.41
CA LYS A 81 -5.69 -9.42 -41.88
C LYS A 81 -7.02 -9.54 -42.63
N GLU A 82 -7.91 -10.46 -42.23
CA GLU A 82 -9.25 -10.60 -42.83
C GLU A 82 -10.10 -9.34 -42.66
N ILE A 83 -10.09 -8.71 -41.48
CA ILE A 83 -10.86 -7.49 -41.24
C ILE A 83 -10.36 -6.34 -42.12
N ILE A 84 -9.03 -6.18 -42.25
CA ILE A 84 -8.46 -5.16 -43.15
C ILE A 84 -8.91 -5.40 -44.59
N LYS A 85 -8.92 -6.65 -45.06
CA LYS A 85 -9.42 -7.00 -46.39
C LYS A 85 -10.89 -6.62 -46.56
N TYR A 86 -11.74 -6.99 -45.60
CA TYR A 86 -13.17 -6.64 -45.65
C TYR A 86 -13.43 -5.13 -45.56
N GLN A 87 -12.62 -4.38 -44.80
CA GLN A 87 -12.73 -2.92 -44.73
C GLN A 87 -12.46 -2.27 -46.08
N LYS A 88 -11.40 -2.70 -46.79
CA LYS A 88 -11.10 -2.22 -48.14
C LYS A 88 -12.22 -2.55 -49.14
N GLU A 89 -12.76 -3.76 -49.11
CA GLU A 89 -13.89 -4.16 -49.95
C GLU A 89 -15.17 -3.35 -49.64
N LEU A 90 -15.39 -3.05 -48.36
CA LEU A 90 -16.54 -2.24 -47.92
C LEU A 90 -16.42 -0.79 -48.37
N GLU A 91 -15.22 -0.19 -48.30
CA GLU A 91 -14.96 1.18 -48.75
C GLU A 91 -15.28 1.36 -50.24
N ILE A 92 -14.88 0.39 -51.08
CA ILE A 92 -15.19 0.38 -52.52
C ILE A 92 -16.69 0.26 -52.78
N LEU A 93 -17.40 -0.58 -52.01
CA LEU A 93 -18.85 -0.72 -52.17
C LEU A 93 -19.62 0.50 -51.66
N ILE A 94 -19.16 1.14 -50.59
CA ILE A 94 -19.75 2.37 -50.06
C ILE A 94 -19.55 3.53 -51.04
N SER A 95 -18.38 3.66 -51.68
CA SER A 95 -18.16 4.69 -52.70
C SER A 95 -19.03 4.47 -53.94
N HIS A 96 -19.16 3.22 -54.40
CA HIS A 96 -20.07 2.86 -55.49
C HIS A 96 -21.54 3.16 -55.15
N LEU A 97 -21.99 2.84 -53.93
CA LEU A 97 -23.36 3.13 -53.48
C LEU A 97 -23.62 4.63 -53.28
N LYS A 98 -22.61 5.40 -52.84
CA LYS A 98 -22.71 6.85 -52.68
C LYS A 98 -22.91 7.57 -54.02
N ASN A 99 -22.31 7.06 -55.09
CA ASN A 99 -22.42 7.66 -56.43
C ASN A 99 -23.74 7.32 -57.14
N ASN A 100 -24.40 6.21 -56.75
CA ASN A 100 -25.57 5.67 -57.47
C ASN A 100 -26.90 5.78 -56.70
N LEU A 101 -26.87 6.17 -55.41
CA LEU A 101 -28.07 6.37 -54.59
C LEU A 101 -28.37 7.86 -54.41
N GLN A 102 -29.64 8.19 -54.27
CA GLN A 102 -30.03 9.53 -53.79
C GLN A 102 -29.53 9.75 -52.36
N GLN A 103 -29.19 10.98 -52.03
CA GLN A 103 -28.56 11.34 -50.74
C GLN A 103 -29.43 10.94 -49.53
N THR A 104 -30.74 11.07 -49.64
CA THR A 104 -31.71 10.66 -48.62
C THR A 104 -31.70 9.15 -48.40
N ASP A 105 -31.70 8.37 -49.48
CA ASP A 105 -31.77 6.91 -49.45
C ASP A 105 -30.42 6.32 -48.97
N PHE A 106 -29.30 6.98 -49.29
CA PHE A 106 -27.99 6.64 -48.75
C PHE A 106 -27.88 6.90 -47.24
N GLN A 107 -28.42 8.02 -46.73
CA GLN A 107 -28.45 8.31 -45.29
C GLN A 107 -29.31 7.29 -44.52
N GLN A 108 -30.47 6.92 -45.06
CA GLN A 108 -31.31 5.86 -44.48
C GLN A 108 -30.58 4.51 -44.45
N LEU A 109 -29.84 4.16 -45.51
CA LEU A 109 -29.01 2.96 -45.54
C LEU A 109 -27.91 3.00 -44.46
N GLN A 110 -27.24 4.12 -44.27
CA GLN A 110 -26.22 4.27 -43.22
C GLN A 110 -26.79 4.08 -41.82
N GLN A 111 -27.96 4.67 -41.53
CA GLN A 111 -28.66 4.48 -40.25
C GLN A 111 -29.05 3.01 -40.06
N PHE A 112 -29.62 2.36 -41.08
CA PHE A 112 -29.98 0.94 -41.03
C PHE A 112 -28.76 0.04 -40.75
N LEU A 113 -27.64 0.27 -41.44
CA LEU A 113 -26.39 -0.46 -41.21
C LEU A 113 -25.84 -0.23 -39.79
N HIS A 114 -25.93 1.01 -39.29
CA HIS A 114 -25.52 1.34 -37.93
C HIS A 114 -26.33 0.58 -36.87
N GLU A 115 -27.66 0.54 -37.01
CA GLU A 115 -28.52 -0.20 -36.09
C GLU A 115 -28.26 -1.72 -36.12
N LYS A 116 -28.10 -2.30 -37.33
CA LYS A 116 -27.82 -3.72 -37.49
C LYS A 116 -26.45 -4.09 -36.90
N THR A 117 -25.42 -3.30 -37.16
CA THR A 117 -24.08 -3.52 -36.60
C THR A 117 -24.06 -3.36 -35.09
N LYS A 118 -24.81 -2.40 -34.53
CA LYS A 118 -24.99 -2.22 -33.08
C LYS A 118 -25.65 -3.45 -32.43
N LYS A 119 -26.73 -3.98 -33.01
CA LYS A 119 -27.40 -5.20 -32.52
C LYS A 119 -26.46 -6.41 -32.51
N VAL A 120 -25.69 -6.61 -33.59
CA VAL A 120 -24.71 -7.71 -33.68
C VAL A 120 -23.57 -7.54 -32.66
N LYS A 121 -23.08 -6.31 -32.45
CA LYS A 121 -22.04 -6.02 -31.47
C LYS A 121 -22.45 -6.45 -30.07
N VAL A 122 -23.65 -6.04 -29.62
CA VAL A 122 -24.18 -6.36 -28.28
C VAL A 122 -24.27 -7.88 -28.08
N LEU A 123 -24.94 -8.58 -29.00
CA LEU A 123 -25.09 -10.05 -28.93
C LEU A 123 -23.75 -10.77 -28.93
N THR A 124 -22.78 -10.32 -29.74
CA THR A 124 -21.46 -10.94 -29.83
C THR A 124 -20.66 -10.74 -28.54
N ILE A 125 -20.74 -9.55 -27.93
CA ILE A 125 -20.09 -9.25 -26.65
C ILE A 125 -20.63 -10.16 -25.55
N GLU A 126 -21.96 -10.29 -25.41
CA GLU A 126 -22.57 -11.18 -24.40
C GLU A 126 -22.10 -12.64 -24.54
N ILE A 127 -22.01 -13.14 -25.78
CA ILE A 127 -21.50 -14.48 -26.06
C ILE A 127 -20.03 -14.60 -25.64
N HIS A 128 -19.22 -13.57 -25.91
CA HIS A 128 -17.80 -13.55 -25.56
C HIS A 128 -17.58 -13.47 -24.04
N GLU A 129 -18.39 -12.71 -23.32
CA GLU A 129 -18.38 -12.67 -21.86
C GLU A 129 -18.70 -14.02 -21.25
N ARG A 130 -19.78 -14.69 -21.70
CA ARG A 130 -20.11 -16.05 -21.25
C ARG A 130 -18.99 -17.05 -21.56
N LYS A 131 -18.35 -16.95 -22.73
CA LYS A 131 -17.19 -17.78 -23.10
C LYS A 131 -15.98 -17.49 -22.22
N LEU A 132 -15.67 -16.22 -21.96
CA LEU A 132 -14.57 -15.81 -21.08
C LEU A 132 -14.81 -16.29 -19.65
N GLN A 133 -16.01 -16.15 -19.12
CA GLN A 133 -16.39 -16.68 -17.80
C GLN A 133 -16.24 -18.20 -17.72
N LYS A 134 -16.61 -18.94 -18.78
CA LYS A 134 -16.41 -20.41 -18.83
C LYS A 134 -14.94 -20.81 -18.94
N LEU A 135 -14.14 -20.06 -19.70
CA LEU A 135 -12.71 -20.32 -19.89
C LEU A 135 -11.87 -19.90 -18.69
N ASN A 136 -12.31 -18.87 -18.00
CA ASN A 136 -11.66 -18.31 -16.83
C ASN A 136 -12.27 -18.97 -15.58
N LYS A 137 -11.65 -20.02 -15.04
CA LYS A 137 -11.99 -20.57 -13.71
C LYS A 137 -11.46 -19.67 -12.57
N GLY A 138 -11.67 -18.37 -12.74
CA GLY A 138 -11.33 -17.25 -11.87
C GLY A 138 -11.87 -15.98 -12.52
N PRO A 139 -12.16 -14.89 -11.82
CA PRO A 139 -12.59 -13.66 -12.47
C PRO A 139 -11.40 -12.81 -12.96
N ILE A 140 -11.63 -12.13 -14.08
CA ILE A 140 -11.07 -10.80 -14.37
C ILE A 140 -11.47 -9.91 -13.19
N GLY A 141 -10.46 -9.40 -12.48
CA GLY A 141 -10.41 -9.56 -11.03
C GLY A 141 -10.92 -8.42 -10.17
N GLN A 142 -12.16 -7.98 -10.35
CA GLN A 142 -12.97 -7.33 -9.33
C GLN A 142 -14.43 -7.42 -9.75
N ASN A 143 -15.34 -7.74 -8.82
CA ASN A 143 -16.76 -7.49 -9.06
C ASN A 143 -16.97 -5.96 -8.96
N TYR A 144 -16.53 -5.27 -10.00
CA TYR A 144 -16.40 -3.81 -10.04
C TYR A 144 -17.71 -3.13 -9.61
N GLU A 145 -18.83 -3.59 -10.16
CA GLU A 145 -20.15 -3.02 -9.86
C GLU A 145 -20.54 -3.15 -8.39
N THR A 146 -20.18 -4.25 -7.73
CA THR A 146 -20.54 -4.44 -6.31
C THR A 146 -19.55 -3.79 -5.35
N LEU A 147 -18.30 -3.56 -5.77
CA LEU A 147 -17.25 -3.04 -4.91
C LEU A 147 -17.01 -1.53 -5.07
N LYS A 148 -17.43 -0.91 -6.19
CA LYS A 148 -17.14 0.50 -6.48
C LYS A 148 -17.57 1.45 -5.36
N HIS A 149 -18.78 1.28 -4.84
CA HIS A 149 -19.35 2.13 -3.79
C HIS A 149 -18.67 1.96 -2.42
N LYS A 150 -18.00 0.82 -2.19
CA LYS A 150 -17.19 0.61 -0.98
C LYS A 150 -15.79 1.19 -1.13
N ILE A 151 -15.23 1.14 -2.34
CA ILE A 151 -13.83 1.52 -2.60
C ILE A 151 -13.69 3.02 -2.90
N ILE A 152 -14.64 3.60 -3.63
CA ILE A 152 -14.60 4.99 -4.08
C ILE A 152 -15.69 5.77 -3.35
N HIS A 153 -15.28 6.79 -2.62
CA HIS A 153 -16.15 7.79 -2.04
C HIS A 153 -15.91 9.12 -2.75
N ASN A 154 -16.78 9.46 -3.69
CA ASN A 154 -16.73 10.73 -4.38
C ASN A 154 -17.60 11.75 -3.64
N TYR A 155 -16.98 12.72 -2.99
CA TYR A 155 -17.63 13.84 -2.30
C TYR A 155 -17.29 15.18 -2.97
N SER A 156 -16.83 15.14 -4.22
CA SER A 156 -16.50 16.32 -5.02
C SER A 156 -17.61 16.60 -6.03
N SER A 157 -17.60 17.80 -6.61
CA SER A 157 -18.47 18.13 -7.75
C SER A 157 -18.03 17.46 -9.06
N TYR A 158 -16.89 16.77 -9.09
CA TYR A 158 -16.35 16.14 -10.29
C TYR A 158 -17.01 14.78 -10.56
N ASN A 159 -17.64 14.65 -11.73
CA ASN A 159 -18.23 13.39 -12.19
C ASN A 159 -17.16 12.49 -12.81
N LEU A 160 -16.94 11.32 -12.22
CA LEU A 160 -15.99 10.34 -12.71
C LEU A 160 -16.52 9.66 -13.98
N LEU A 161 -15.65 9.52 -14.97
CA LEU A 161 -15.92 8.68 -16.14
C LEU A 161 -15.78 7.19 -15.78
N PRO A 162 -16.46 6.26 -16.48
CA PRO A 162 -16.36 4.83 -16.21
C PRO A 162 -14.91 4.30 -16.21
N GLU A 163 -14.04 4.84 -17.07
CA GLU A 163 -12.63 4.48 -17.15
C GLU A 163 -11.84 4.92 -15.89
N GLU A 164 -12.18 6.10 -15.36
CA GLU A 164 -11.59 6.68 -14.16
C GLU A 164 -12.02 5.87 -12.93
N GLU A 165 -13.30 5.53 -12.83
CA GLU A 165 -13.82 4.67 -11.77
C GLU A 165 -13.17 3.28 -11.81
N ARG A 166 -13.10 2.63 -12.98
CA ARG A 166 -12.43 1.32 -13.14
C ARG A 166 -10.98 1.37 -12.68
N LEU A 167 -10.25 2.41 -13.07
CA LEU A 167 -8.86 2.61 -12.67
C LEU A 167 -8.74 2.75 -11.14
N LEU A 168 -9.54 3.63 -10.53
CA LEU A 168 -9.48 3.90 -9.09
C LEU A 168 -9.93 2.67 -8.28
N CYS A 169 -10.93 1.92 -8.72
CA CYS A 169 -11.39 0.70 -8.03
C CYS A 169 -10.27 -0.34 -7.80
N ARG A 170 -9.20 -0.32 -8.62
CA ARG A 170 -8.04 -1.21 -8.42
C ARG A 170 -7.31 -0.96 -7.09
N GLY A 171 -7.48 0.22 -6.50
CA GLY A 171 -7.01 0.59 -5.17
C GLY A 171 -5.56 1.06 -5.09
N TRP A 172 -5.23 1.67 -3.96
CA TRP A 172 -3.95 2.35 -3.70
C TRP A 172 -2.69 1.50 -3.95
N ASP A 173 -2.77 0.20 -3.66
CA ASP A 173 -1.66 -0.74 -3.74
C ASP A 173 -1.49 -1.40 -5.11
N PHE A 174 -2.39 -1.13 -6.05
CA PHE A 174 -2.26 -1.60 -7.43
C PHE A 174 -1.04 -0.94 -8.10
N CYS A 175 -0.11 -1.77 -8.55
CA CYS A 175 1.12 -1.35 -9.22
C CYS A 175 0.92 -1.51 -10.72
N ILE A 176 1.01 -0.40 -11.42
CA ILE A 176 0.95 -0.36 -12.88
C ILE A 176 2.30 -0.85 -13.41
N GLU A 177 2.26 -1.68 -14.44
CA GLU A 177 3.47 -2.11 -15.12
C GLU A 177 4.12 -0.90 -15.78
N ASN A 178 5.39 -0.65 -15.46
CA ASN A 178 6.06 0.57 -15.88
C ASN A 178 7.45 0.27 -16.44
N LYS A 179 7.88 1.13 -17.34
CA LYS A 179 9.29 1.21 -17.76
C LYS A 179 10.10 1.89 -16.66
N ILE A 180 11.41 1.66 -16.65
CA ILE A 180 12.33 2.44 -15.82
C ILE A 180 12.29 3.88 -16.35
N SER A 181 11.70 4.79 -15.57
CA SER A 181 11.61 6.22 -15.89
C SER A 181 12.87 6.98 -15.49
N ASN A 182 13.48 6.63 -14.35
CA ASN A 182 14.74 7.21 -13.88
C ASN A 182 15.84 6.14 -13.79
N PHE A 183 16.73 6.13 -14.78
CA PHE A 183 17.86 5.19 -14.81
C PHE A 183 18.90 5.48 -13.74
N ILE A 184 19.05 6.76 -13.36
CA ILE A 184 20.03 7.19 -12.36
C ILE A 184 19.65 6.58 -11.02
N ASP A 185 18.40 6.76 -10.58
CA ASP A 185 17.92 6.18 -9.31
C ASP A 185 18.12 4.66 -9.24
N PHE A 186 17.83 3.97 -10.36
CA PHE A 186 18.03 2.52 -10.41
C PHE A 186 19.50 2.12 -10.32
N LYS A 187 20.41 2.84 -11.00
CA LYS A 187 21.86 2.60 -10.91
C LYS A 187 22.39 2.90 -9.51
N THR A 188 21.96 4.01 -8.91
CA THR A 188 22.30 4.37 -7.53
C THR A 188 21.80 3.33 -6.54
N ASP A 189 20.59 2.78 -6.71
CA ASP A 189 20.12 1.67 -5.87
C ASP A 189 21.04 0.44 -5.99
N ILE A 190 21.44 0.08 -7.21
CA ILE A 190 22.34 -1.06 -7.42
C ILE A 190 23.66 -0.79 -6.70
N GLU A 191 24.23 0.39 -6.87
CA GLU A 191 25.48 0.82 -6.23
C GLU A 191 25.42 0.74 -4.71
N ILE A 192 24.41 1.37 -4.10
CA ILE A 192 24.18 1.35 -2.64
C ILE A 192 23.99 -0.07 -2.11
N ASN A 193 23.37 -0.97 -2.89
CA ASN A 193 23.23 -2.36 -2.47
C ASN A 193 24.54 -3.14 -2.64
N THR A 194 25.31 -2.87 -3.69
CA THR A 194 26.60 -3.53 -3.91
C THR A 194 27.64 -3.13 -2.88
N THR A 195 27.72 -1.88 -2.43
CA THR A 195 28.67 -1.43 -1.39
C THR A 195 28.53 -2.20 -0.08
N LYS A 196 27.34 -2.73 0.22
CA LYS A 196 27.13 -3.65 1.38
C LYS A 196 27.97 -4.93 1.31
N LEU A 197 28.49 -5.29 0.15
CA LEU A 197 29.37 -6.45 -0.04
C LEU A 197 30.84 -6.12 0.19
N GLU A 198 31.23 -4.85 0.20
CA GLU A 198 32.63 -4.41 0.25
C GLU A 198 33.36 -4.93 1.50
N GLN A 199 32.69 -4.90 2.65
CA GLN A 199 33.21 -5.42 3.93
C GLN A 199 33.29 -6.96 3.99
N HIS A 200 32.91 -7.66 2.92
CA HIS A 200 32.75 -9.11 2.89
C HIS A 200 33.60 -9.81 1.82
N CYS A 201 34.42 -9.07 1.08
CA CYS A 201 35.36 -9.65 0.13
C CYS A 201 36.55 -8.73 -0.12
N HIS A 202 37.63 -9.29 -0.68
CA HIS A 202 38.81 -8.52 -1.07
C HIS A 202 38.46 -7.47 -2.14
N PRO A 203 39.08 -6.26 -2.15
CA PRO A 203 38.75 -5.19 -3.11
C PRO A 203 38.76 -5.60 -4.59
N SER A 204 39.66 -6.49 -5.00
CA SER A 204 39.70 -7.02 -6.39
C SER A 204 38.47 -7.87 -6.72
N VAL A 205 38.04 -8.73 -5.79
CA VAL A 205 36.82 -9.54 -5.91
C VAL A 205 35.60 -8.64 -5.92
N PHE A 206 35.56 -7.64 -5.03
CA PHE A 206 34.51 -6.64 -4.98
C PHE A 206 34.32 -5.90 -6.31
N LYS A 207 35.41 -5.40 -6.92
CA LYS A 207 35.38 -4.77 -8.26
C LYS A 207 34.82 -5.72 -9.32
N ASN A 208 35.21 -6.99 -9.31
CA ASN A 208 34.71 -7.99 -10.27
C ASN A 208 33.21 -8.28 -10.07
N ILE A 209 32.75 -8.41 -8.83
CA ILE A 209 31.32 -8.57 -8.50
C ILE A 209 30.53 -7.36 -9.01
N CYS A 210 30.99 -6.14 -8.68
CA CYS A 210 30.34 -4.91 -9.10
C CYS A 210 30.22 -4.84 -10.63
N ARG A 211 31.33 -5.06 -11.36
CA ARG A 211 31.32 -5.09 -12.84
C ARG A 211 30.31 -6.08 -13.40
N LYS A 212 30.25 -7.30 -12.85
CA LYS A 212 29.27 -8.31 -13.29
C LYS A 212 27.82 -7.89 -13.00
N ILE A 213 27.56 -7.33 -11.81
CA ILE A 213 26.21 -6.87 -11.43
C ILE A 213 25.79 -5.70 -12.33
N TYR A 214 26.66 -4.71 -12.57
CA TYR A 214 26.39 -3.58 -13.47
C TYR A 214 26.13 -4.03 -14.91
N ASN A 215 26.93 -4.96 -15.45
CA ASN A 215 26.69 -5.50 -16.80
C ASN A 215 25.32 -6.17 -16.92
N TYR A 216 24.85 -6.86 -15.88
CA TYR A 216 23.51 -7.45 -15.88
C TYR A 216 22.39 -6.44 -15.64
N SER A 217 22.63 -5.39 -14.85
CA SER A 217 21.65 -4.33 -14.64
C SER A 217 21.45 -3.50 -15.91
N ASP A 218 22.51 -3.20 -16.67
CA ASP A 218 22.42 -2.52 -17.97
C ASP A 218 21.67 -3.37 -19.01
N LYS A 219 21.93 -4.68 -19.08
CA LYS A 219 21.15 -5.60 -19.93
C LYS A 219 19.66 -5.59 -19.57
N LEU A 220 19.33 -5.52 -18.28
CA LEU A 220 17.96 -5.44 -17.80
C LEU A 220 17.31 -4.10 -18.17
N ILE A 221 18.04 -2.99 -18.05
CA ILE A 221 17.58 -1.66 -18.47
C ILE A 221 17.16 -1.67 -19.94
N THR A 222 17.99 -2.22 -20.82
CA THR A 222 17.72 -2.30 -22.26
C THR A 222 16.50 -3.17 -22.57
N SER A 223 16.34 -4.29 -21.84
CA SER A 223 15.16 -5.17 -21.97
C SER A 223 13.87 -4.45 -21.57
N ILE A 224 13.87 -3.72 -20.45
CA ILE A 224 12.66 -3.05 -19.94
C ILE A 224 12.25 -1.86 -20.81
N LYS A 225 13.19 -1.14 -21.43
CA LYS A 225 12.88 -0.03 -22.35
C LYS A 225 11.94 -0.45 -23.48
N LYS A 226 12.10 -1.68 -23.98
CA LYS A 226 11.33 -2.25 -25.10
C LYS A 226 10.01 -2.92 -24.68
N LYS A 227 9.69 -2.92 -23.38
CA LYS A 227 8.54 -3.64 -22.83
C LYS A 227 7.23 -2.87 -23.01
N ASN A 228 6.18 -3.55 -23.44
CA ASN A 228 4.83 -2.98 -23.48
C ASN A 228 4.15 -3.15 -22.12
N ILE A 229 3.42 -2.12 -21.68
CA ILE A 229 2.58 -2.14 -20.49
C ILE A 229 1.34 -2.97 -20.80
N ARG A 230 0.99 -3.96 -19.97
CA ARG A 230 -0.10 -4.90 -20.29
C ARG A 230 -1.19 -5.00 -19.23
N ASN A 231 -1.01 -4.38 -18.07
CA ASN A 231 -1.93 -4.54 -16.94
C ASN A 231 -2.93 -3.38 -16.74
N ILE A 232 -2.92 -2.38 -17.63
CA ILE A 232 -3.94 -1.34 -17.78
C ILE A 232 -4.21 -1.12 -19.27
N SER A 233 -5.41 -0.65 -19.60
CA SER A 233 -5.81 -0.24 -20.96
C SER A 233 -5.28 1.16 -21.32
N ASP A 234 -5.28 1.48 -22.61
CA ASP A 234 -4.89 2.81 -23.10
C ASP A 234 -5.85 3.90 -22.59
N GLU A 235 -7.14 3.58 -22.50
CA GLU A 235 -8.18 4.44 -21.93
C GLU A 235 -7.93 4.73 -20.43
N GLU A 236 -7.64 3.70 -19.62
CA GLU A 236 -7.27 3.86 -18.21
C GLU A 236 -5.97 4.67 -18.06
N PHE A 237 -5.02 4.55 -18.99
CA PHE A 237 -3.79 5.33 -18.97
C PHE A 237 -4.03 6.81 -19.27
N ILE A 238 -4.94 7.13 -20.19
CA ILE A 238 -5.39 8.50 -20.46
C ILE A 238 -6.14 9.05 -19.23
N ALA A 239 -7.05 8.27 -18.66
CA ALA A 239 -7.78 8.62 -17.43
C ALA A 239 -6.82 8.94 -16.27
N LEU A 240 -5.78 8.11 -16.07
CA LEU A 240 -4.75 8.35 -15.06
C LEU A 240 -4.07 9.72 -15.23
N LYS A 241 -3.70 10.09 -16.47
CA LYS A 241 -3.07 11.38 -16.76
C LYS A 241 -4.03 12.54 -16.49
N LYS A 242 -5.29 12.40 -16.90
CA LYS A 242 -6.33 13.41 -16.68
C LYS A 242 -6.56 13.65 -15.18
N LEU A 243 -6.77 12.58 -14.41
CA LEU A 243 -6.93 12.66 -12.96
C LEU A 243 -5.69 13.24 -12.27
N LYS A 244 -4.48 12.87 -12.72
CA LYS A 244 -3.23 13.39 -12.15
C LYS A 244 -3.10 14.91 -12.34
N ASN A 245 -3.51 15.42 -13.50
CA ASN A 245 -3.35 16.82 -13.87
C ASN A 245 -4.54 17.71 -13.45
N ASN A 246 -5.62 17.12 -12.93
CA ASN A 246 -6.78 17.87 -12.48
C ASN A 246 -6.42 18.66 -11.21
N GLN A 247 -6.60 19.98 -11.27
CA GLN A 247 -6.26 20.89 -10.17
C GLN A 247 -7.44 21.23 -9.27
N ASP A 248 -8.67 20.84 -9.62
CA ASP A 248 -9.90 21.18 -8.91
C ASP A 248 -10.24 20.16 -7.82
N ILE A 249 -9.72 18.94 -7.94
CA ILE A 249 -9.98 17.84 -7.01
C ILE A 249 -8.73 17.40 -6.26
N ILE A 250 -8.95 16.79 -5.10
CA ILE A 250 -7.92 16.06 -4.34
C ILE A 250 -8.35 14.61 -4.21
N ILE A 251 -7.50 13.71 -4.72
CA ILE A 251 -7.66 12.26 -4.56
C ILE A 251 -6.81 11.83 -3.37
N SER A 252 -7.46 11.47 -2.26
CA SER A 252 -6.81 11.10 -1.01
C SER A 252 -7.24 9.73 -0.50
N LYS A 253 -6.39 9.15 0.35
CA LYS A 253 -6.68 7.88 1.02
C LYS A 253 -7.53 8.14 2.27
N ALA A 254 -8.59 7.36 2.45
CA ALA A 254 -9.36 7.37 3.69
C ALA A 254 -8.51 6.96 4.90
N ASP A 255 -8.77 7.57 6.07
CA ASP A 255 -8.12 7.26 7.35
C ASP A 255 -8.26 5.77 7.73
N LYS A 256 -9.41 5.16 7.42
CA LYS A 256 -9.72 3.73 7.67
C LYS A 256 -10.25 3.06 6.40
N GLY A 257 -10.05 1.75 6.26
CA GLY A 257 -10.68 0.94 5.20
C GLY A 257 -9.94 0.84 3.86
N ASN A 258 -8.84 1.58 3.66
CA ASN A 258 -8.07 1.62 2.40
C ASN A 258 -8.88 2.09 1.16
N ALA A 259 -9.95 2.85 1.38
CA ALA A 259 -10.75 3.44 0.32
C ALA A 259 -10.09 4.69 -0.30
N ILE A 260 -10.55 5.04 -1.49
CA ILE A 260 -10.23 6.25 -2.23
C ILE A 260 -11.31 7.28 -1.96
N VAL A 261 -10.90 8.50 -1.63
CA VAL A 261 -11.79 9.62 -1.37
C VAL A 261 -11.43 10.73 -2.34
N ILE A 262 -12.44 11.30 -3.00
CA ILE A 262 -12.28 12.44 -3.89
C ILE A 262 -13.03 13.61 -3.26
N LEU A 263 -12.35 14.73 -3.10
CA LEU A 263 -12.87 15.96 -2.52
C LEU A 263 -12.60 17.12 -3.46
N ASP A 264 -13.46 18.13 -3.42
CA ASP A 264 -13.12 19.42 -4.02
C ASP A 264 -11.93 20.01 -3.27
N LYS A 265 -10.97 20.53 -4.03
CA LYS A 265 -9.74 21.07 -3.47
C LYS A 265 -9.99 22.24 -2.53
N LYS A 266 -11.00 23.07 -2.83
CA LYS A 266 -11.42 24.20 -1.99
C LYS A 266 -11.88 23.73 -0.60
N ASP A 267 -12.86 22.82 -0.53
CA ASP A 267 -13.35 22.23 0.72
C ASP A 267 -12.23 21.55 1.52
N TYR A 268 -11.35 20.79 0.84
CA TYR A 268 -10.20 20.18 1.51
C TYR A 268 -9.27 21.23 2.13
N ILE A 269 -8.97 22.32 1.41
CA ILE A 269 -8.08 23.39 1.90
C ILE A 269 -8.72 24.10 3.09
N GLU A 270 -10.01 24.41 3.02
CA GLU A 270 -10.77 25.02 4.12
C GLU A 270 -10.74 24.13 5.38
N LYS A 271 -11.01 22.83 5.23
CA LYS A 271 -10.93 21.87 6.34
C LYS A 271 -9.54 21.81 6.99
N ILE A 272 -8.45 21.92 6.22
CA ILE A 272 -7.10 22.00 6.79
C ILE A 272 -6.87 23.35 7.48
N HIS A 273 -7.37 24.45 6.93
CA HIS A 273 -7.25 25.76 7.56
C HIS A 273 -7.96 25.82 8.90
N GLU A 274 -9.13 25.20 9.05
CA GLU A 274 -9.80 25.05 10.35
C GLU A 274 -8.94 24.31 11.38
N ILE A 275 -8.21 23.27 10.96
CA ILE A 275 -7.24 22.57 11.84
C ILE A 275 -6.07 23.49 12.21
N LEU A 276 -5.58 24.30 11.26
CA LEU A 276 -4.46 25.22 11.48
C LEU A 276 -4.81 26.43 12.35
N LYS A 277 -6.10 26.73 12.55
CA LYS A 277 -6.57 27.75 13.52
C LYS A 277 -6.45 27.29 14.97
N LEU A 278 -6.25 25.99 15.22
CA LEU A 278 -6.10 25.48 16.57
C LEU A 278 -4.85 26.07 17.25
N LYS A 279 -4.94 26.27 18.56
CA LYS A 279 -3.89 26.89 19.38
C LYS A 279 -2.53 26.19 19.31
N GLN A 280 -2.45 24.95 18.83
CA GLN A 280 -1.20 24.20 18.70
C GLN A 280 -0.33 24.66 17.52
N PHE A 281 -0.87 25.47 16.59
CA PHE A 281 -0.19 25.89 15.38
C PHE A 281 -0.04 27.40 15.29
N ILE A 282 1.10 27.85 14.78
CA ILE A 282 1.38 29.27 14.50
C ILE A 282 1.96 29.42 13.09
N THR A 283 1.73 30.57 12.46
CA THR A 283 2.35 30.91 11.17
C THR A 283 3.83 31.24 11.35
N SER A 284 4.64 30.91 10.35
CA SER A 284 6.10 31.15 10.38
C SER A 284 6.66 31.42 8.98
N HIS A 285 7.94 31.77 8.90
CA HIS A 285 8.68 32.02 7.65
C HIS A 285 9.59 30.85 7.28
N GLU A 286 9.92 30.69 6.00
CA GLU A 286 10.83 29.63 5.53
C GLU A 286 12.23 29.71 6.16
N SER A 287 12.66 30.90 6.57
CA SER A 287 13.93 31.13 7.28
C SER A 287 14.02 30.36 8.63
N SER A 288 12.88 29.97 9.21
CA SER A 288 12.83 29.14 10.42
C SER A 288 13.49 27.77 10.22
N LEU A 289 13.32 27.16 9.04
CA LEU A 289 13.97 25.88 8.71
C LEU A 289 15.49 26.01 8.78
N ILE A 290 16.03 27.00 8.08
CA ILE A 290 17.48 27.22 7.98
C ILE A 290 18.06 27.49 9.38
N ARG A 291 17.36 28.28 10.19
CA ARG A 291 17.78 28.59 11.56
C ARG A 291 17.83 27.33 12.43
N LYS A 292 16.77 26.51 12.41
CA LYS A 292 16.68 25.27 13.20
C LYS A 292 17.68 24.21 12.72
N GLU A 293 17.84 24.04 11.42
CA GLU A 293 18.83 23.12 10.83
C GLU A 293 20.26 23.52 11.21
N LYS A 294 20.62 24.80 11.09
CA LYS A 294 21.93 25.32 11.50
C LYS A 294 22.18 25.11 13.00
N ALA A 295 21.19 25.44 13.85
CA ALA A 295 21.32 25.27 15.30
C ALA A 295 21.53 23.79 15.69
N MET A 296 20.75 22.88 15.09
CA MET A 296 20.90 21.44 15.32
C MET A 296 22.29 20.95 14.87
N ASN A 297 22.71 21.32 13.65
CA ASN A 297 24.01 20.90 13.11
C ASN A 297 25.20 21.46 13.90
N ALA A 298 25.10 22.70 14.39
CA ALA A 298 26.09 23.29 15.27
C ALA A 298 26.21 22.49 16.57
N TYR A 299 25.09 22.08 17.15
CA TYR A 299 25.08 21.25 18.36
C TYR A 299 25.63 19.84 18.11
N LEU A 300 25.25 19.18 17.01
CA LEU A 300 25.85 17.89 16.63
C LEU A 300 27.37 18.01 16.41
N SER A 301 27.83 19.15 15.91
CA SER A 301 29.26 19.42 15.73
C SER A 301 30.00 19.58 17.06
N SER A 302 29.37 20.17 18.08
CA SER A 302 29.97 20.25 19.43
C SER A 302 30.08 18.85 20.05
N LEU A 303 29.03 18.03 19.95
CA LEU A 303 29.04 16.64 20.44
C LEU A 303 30.13 15.78 19.77
N LYS A 304 30.39 16.02 18.47
CA LYS A 304 31.48 15.37 17.75
C LYS A 304 32.85 15.84 18.23
N LYS A 305 33.04 17.15 18.47
CA LYS A 305 34.29 17.71 19.02
C LYS A 305 34.59 17.14 20.41
N GLU A 306 33.55 16.98 21.23
CA GLU A 306 33.59 16.34 22.56
C GLU A 306 33.79 14.81 22.49
N LYS A 307 33.90 14.21 21.28
CA LYS A 307 34.05 12.76 21.05
C LYS A 307 32.91 11.90 21.63
N LEU A 308 31.73 12.49 21.87
CA LEU A 308 30.54 11.77 22.35
C LEU A 308 29.83 10.99 21.24
N ILE A 309 30.00 11.41 19.99
CA ILE A 309 29.47 10.72 18.81
C ILE A 309 30.57 10.45 17.78
N GLU A 310 30.53 9.26 17.19
CA GLU A 310 31.45 8.87 16.14
C GLU A 310 31.20 9.62 14.83
N LYS A 311 32.24 9.65 13.96
CA LYS A 311 32.17 10.29 12.64
C LYS A 311 31.03 9.72 11.78
N ALA A 312 30.82 8.40 11.79
CA ALA A 312 29.76 7.75 11.02
C ALA A 312 28.36 8.19 11.48
N LEU A 313 28.12 8.19 12.80
CA LEU A 313 26.87 8.63 13.37
C LEU A 313 26.62 10.12 13.12
N PHE A 314 27.65 10.97 13.24
CA PHE A 314 27.53 12.39 12.92
C PHE A 314 27.01 12.61 11.49
N TYR A 315 27.58 11.95 10.48
CA TYR A 315 27.11 12.10 9.09
C TYR A 315 25.72 11.51 8.86
N GLN A 316 25.29 10.54 9.67
CA GLN A 316 23.92 10.03 9.62
C GLN A 316 22.91 11.06 10.17
N LEU A 317 23.28 11.79 11.23
CA LEU A 317 22.40 12.75 11.90
C LEU A 317 22.44 14.15 11.28
N HIS A 318 23.58 14.54 10.72
CA HIS A 318 23.82 15.86 10.16
C HIS A 318 23.00 16.08 8.89
N SER A 319 22.30 17.22 8.81
CA SER A 319 21.46 17.56 7.65
C SER A 319 22.15 18.58 6.74
N THR A 320 22.13 18.40 5.41
CA THR A 320 22.81 19.28 4.44
C THR A 320 21.94 19.78 3.30
N SER A 321 20.65 19.42 3.26
CA SER A 321 19.68 19.79 2.22
C SER A 321 18.27 19.40 2.66
N SER A 322 17.91 19.79 3.89
CA SER A 322 16.60 19.45 4.43
C SER A 322 15.46 20.13 3.66
N SER A 323 14.25 19.58 3.75
CA SER A 323 13.03 20.25 3.32
C SER A 323 12.06 20.38 4.47
N LEU A 324 11.20 21.40 4.42
CA LEU A 324 10.08 21.50 5.35
C LEU A 324 9.29 20.19 5.38
N ALA A 325 8.89 19.77 6.59
CA ALA A 325 7.89 18.73 6.74
C ALA A 325 6.59 19.18 6.05
N VAL A 326 5.75 18.25 5.60
CA VAL A 326 4.53 18.62 4.86
C VAL A 326 3.28 18.12 5.56
N LEU A 327 2.35 19.03 5.82
CA LEU A 327 1.02 18.72 6.30
C LEU A 327 0.10 18.25 5.17
N TYR A 328 -0.65 17.18 5.42
CA TYR A 328 -1.77 16.73 4.58
C TYR A 328 -2.82 16.00 5.45
N GLY A 329 -4.06 15.98 5.00
CA GLY A 329 -5.20 15.39 5.72
C GLY A 329 -5.69 14.08 5.12
N GLN A 330 -6.04 13.11 5.96
CA GLN A 330 -6.73 11.89 5.52
C GLN A 330 -8.22 11.95 5.92
N PRO A 331 -9.18 11.82 4.98
CA PRO A 331 -10.60 11.91 5.31
C PRO A 331 -11.08 10.76 6.20
N LYS A 332 -11.77 11.11 7.29
CA LYS A 332 -12.45 10.15 8.17
C LYS A 332 -13.87 9.88 7.67
N ILE A 333 -13.98 9.02 6.65
CA ILE A 333 -15.26 8.68 5.97
C ILE A 333 -16.35 8.08 6.87
N HIS A 334 -15.99 7.64 8.08
CA HIS A 334 -16.91 7.07 9.08
C HIS A 334 -17.45 8.12 10.07
N LYS A 335 -17.17 9.40 9.84
CA LYS A 335 -17.65 10.52 10.65
C LYS A 335 -18.44 11.49 9.77
N LEU A 336 -19.46 12.12 10.35
CA LEU A 336 -20.25 13.16 9.69
C LEU A 336 -19.35 14.28 9.15
N ASN A 337 -19.64 14.80 7.96
CA ASN A 337 -18.87 15.84 7.26
C ASN A 337 -17.41 15.46 6.91
N TYR A 338 -17.03 14.19 7.10
CA TYR A 338 -15.75 13.61 6.68
C TYR A 338 -14.51 14.42 7.14
N PRO A 339 -14.37 14.74 8.44
CA PRO A 339 -13.26 15.53 8.95
C PRO A 339 -11.91 14.92 8.61
N LEU A 340 -10.90 15.76 8.45
CA LEU A 340 -9.54 15.33 8.08
C LEU A 340 -8.72 14.94 9.32
N ARG A 341 -7.96 13.85 9.21
CA ARG A 341 -6.86 13.54 10.14
C ARG A 341 -5.58 14.22 9.65
N PRO A 342 -5.02 15.21 10.38
CA PRO A 342 -3.79 15.86 9.96
C PRO A 342 -2.59 14.94 10.15
N ILE A 343 -1.71 14.89 9.14
CA ILE A 343 -0.43 14.17 9.18
C ILE A 343 0.67 15.11 8.71
N ILE A 344 1.71 15.26 9.53
CA ILE A 344 2.91 16.02 9.21
C ILE A 344 3.99 15.03 8.78
N SER A 345 4.18 14.89 7.47
CA SER A 345 5.22 14.03 6.89
C SER A 345 6.59 14.67 7.11
N SER A 346 7.33 14.21 8.11
CA SER A 346 8.70 14.66 8.42
C SER A 346 9.78 14.03 7.53
N VAL A 347 9.42 13.18 6.56
CA VAL A 347 10.41 12.54 5.68
C VAL A 347 11.16 13.61 4.88
N GLY A 348 12.48 13.67 5.05
CA GLY A 348 13.33 14.69 4.43
C GLY A 348 13.48 15.99 5.24
N ALA A 349 12.81 16.12 6.39
CA ALA A 349 13.05 17.21 7.33
C ALA A 349 14.38 17.04 8.09
N TYR A 350 14.94 18.15 8.54
CA TYR A 350 16.27 18.19 9.16
C TYR A 350 16.38 17.28 10.40
N ASN A 351 15.30 17.20 11.17
CA ASN A 351 15.20 16.46 12.43
C ASN A 351 14.81 14.97 12.27
N TYR A 352 14.58 14.48 11.05
CA TYR A 352 14.01 13.14 10.83
C TYR A 352 14.94 12.01 11.27
N GLU A 353 16.21 12.04 10.86
CA GLU A 353 17.18 11.00 11.22
C GLU A 353 17.54 11.07 12.71
N LEU A 354 17.63 12.28 13.28
CA LEU A 354 17.76 12.47 14.73
C LEU A 354 16.59 11.84 15.50
N SER A 355 15.36 12.09 15.07
CA SER A 355 14.17 11.50 15.69
C SER A 355 14.20 9.97 15.67
N LYS A 356 14.60 9.35 14.54
CA LYS A 356 14.75 7.89 14.47
C LYS A 356 15.81 7.36 15.43
N TYR A 357 16.96 8.02 15.48
CA TYR A 357 18.07 7.63 16.33
C TYR A 357 17.67 7.68 17.81
N LEU A 358 17.08 8.79 18.25
CA LEU A 358 16.59 8.94 19.62
C LEU A 358 15.47 7.96 19.94
N SER A 359 14.54 7.72 19.02
CA SER A 359 13.46 6.72 19.19
C SER A 359 14.02 5.33 19.48
N ASN A 360 15.08 4.91 18.76
CA ASN A 360 15.75 3.64 19.02
C ASN A 360 16.43 3.60 20.39
N ILE A 361 17.10 4.70 20.81
CA ILE A 361 17.71 4.78 22.14
C ILE A 361 16.65 4.63 23.23
N ILE A 362 15.57 5.41 23.16
CA ILE A 362 14.51 5.39 24.17
C ILE A 362 13.88 3.99 24.22
N LYS A 363 13.61 3.39 23.05
CA LYS A 363 13.00 2.06 22.96
C LYS A 363 13.85 0.97 23.62
N ASN A 364 15.17 1.05 23.49
CA ASN A 364 16.09 0.04 24.04
C ASN A 364 16.36 0.23 25.53
N ASN A 365 16.08 1.40 26.09
CA ASN A 365 16.44 1.75 27.48
C ASN A 365 15.24 1.95 28.41
N ARG A 366 14.03 2.15 27.87
CA ARG A 366 12.81 2.20 28.68
C ARG A 366 12.44 0.83 29.24
N PRO A 367 11.76 0.74 30.41
CA PRO A 367 11.24 -0.51 30.94
C PRO A 367 10.39 -1.24 29.90
N THR A 368 10.61 -2.54 29.74
CA THR A 368 10.05 -3.32 28.62
C THR A 368 8.58 -3.69 28.79
N LYS A 369 8.00 -3.59 30.01
CA LYS A 369 6.60 -3.93 30.29
C LYS A 369 6.02 -3.09 31.43
N SER A 370 5.12 -2.15 31.13
CA SER A 370 4.10 -1.77 32.11
C SER A 370 3.04 -2.87 32.17
N MET A 371 2.37 -3.05 33.31
CA MET A 371 1.25 -4.01 33.42
C MET A 371 0.12 -3.73 32.41
N SER A 372 -0.04 -2.45 32.02
CA SER A 372 -1.06 -1.97 31.10
C SER A 372 -0.73 -2.17 29.63
N TYR A 373 0.55 -2.19 29.25
CA TYR A 373 0.96 -2.14 27.85
C TYR A 373 0.75 -3.48 27.13
N ILE A 374 0.18 -3.41 25.93
CA ILE A 374 0.11 -4.52 24.99
C ILE A 374 0.86 -4.15 23.72
N LYS A 375 1.67 -5.08 23.20
CA LYS A 375 2.44 -4.88 21.98
C LYS A 375 1.62 -5.04 20.71
N ASP A 376 0.73 -6.02 20.66
CA ASP A 376 -0.08 -6.35 19.49
C ASP A 376 -1.29 -7.21 19.88
N SER A 377 -2.20 -7.40 18.93
CA SER A 377 -3.41 -8.20 19.12
C SER A 377 -3.14 -9.66 19.46
N PHE A 378 -2.00 -10.22 19.05
CA PHE A 378 -1.67 -11.61 19.36
C PHE A 378 -1.28 -11.78 20.83
N GLU A 379 -0.61 -10.79 21.42
CA GLU A 379 -0.37 -10.73 22.87
C GLU A 379 -1.69 -10.56 23.62
N PHE A 380 -2.56 -9.65 23.18
CA PHE A 380 -3.88 -9.44 23.77
C PHE A 380 -4.74 -10.72 23.80
N VAL A 381 -4.83 -11.44 22.68
CA VAL A 381 -5.61 -12.69 22.60
C VAL A 381 -5.08 -13.75 23.56
N LYS A 382 -3.76 -13.81 23.81
CA LYS A 382 -3.18 -14.74 24.79
C LYS A 382 -3.57 -14.38 26.21
N GLU A 383 -3.62 -13.10 26.54
CA GLU A 383 -4.05 -12.63 27.87
C GLU A 383 -5.54 -12.86 28.09
N ILE A 384 -6.39 -12.53 27.10
CA ILE A 384 -7.84 -12.68 27.23
C ILE A 384 -8.28 -14.13 27.41
N LYS A 385 -7.63 -15.08 26.73
CA LYS A 385 -7.95 -16.51 26.84
C LYS A 385 -7.83 -17.07 28.26
N ASN A 386 -7.04 -16.43 29.11
CA ASN A 386 -6.81 -16.89 30.48
C ASN A 386 -7.84 -16.32 31.48
N ILE A 387 -8.71 -15.41 31.05
CA ILE A 387 -9.71 -14.78 31.92
C ILE A 387 -10.91 -15.71 32.07
N THR A 388 -11.32 -15.92 33.32
CA THR A 388 -12.52 -16.68 33.71
C THR A 388 -13.57 -15.76 34.33
N ASN A 389 -14.76 -16.31 34.60
CA ASN A 389 -15.89 -15.59 35.20
C ASN A 389 -16.40 -14.44 34.33
N SER A 390 -16.45 -14.65 33.01
CA SER A 390 -16.95 -13.65 32.09
C SER A 390 -18.40 -13.27 32.40
N ASN A 391 -19.27 -14.16 32.88
CA ASN A 391 -20.69 -13.85 33.08
C ASN A 391 -20.97 -12.72 34.11
N TYR A 392 -20.02 -12.42 35.00
CA TYR A 392 -20.16 -11.38 36.03
C TYR A 392 -19.25 -10.17 35.77
N GLN A 393 -18.90 -9.95 34.52
CA GLN A 393 -17.95 -8.93 34.10
C GLN A 393 -18.53 -8.12 32.95
N THR A 394 -18.26 -6.81 32.94
CA THR A 394 -18.61 -5.90 31.85
C THR A 394 -17.36 -5.52 31.08
N MET A 395 -17.36 -5.71 29.76
CA MET A 395 -16.27 -5.24 28.90
C MET A 395 -16.55 -3.82 28.43
N VAL A 396 -15.52 -2.98 28.42
CA VAL A 396 -15.59 -1.64 27.83
C VAL A 396 -14.27 -1.29 27.14
N SER A 397 -14.34 -0.38 26.18
CA SER A 397 -13.17 0.21 25.56
C SER A 397 -13.15 1.72 25.79
N PHE A 398 -11.98 2.26 26.12
CA PHE A 398 -11.74 3.69 26.13
C PHE A 398 -10.86 4.10 24.94
N ASP A 399 -11.19 5.20 24.29
CA ASP A 399 -10.39 5.83 23.22
C ASP A 399 -9.95 7.24 23.64
N ILE A 400 -8.69 7.59 23.38
CA ILE A 400 -8.14 8.91 23.71
C ILE A 400 -8.36 9.88 22.55
N GLU A 401 -9.12 10.95 22.81
CA GLU A 401 -9.42 11.97 21.82
C GLU A 401 -8.14 12.70 21.34
N ASN A 402 -7.82 12.57 20.06
CA ASN A 402 -6.74 13.29 19.38
C ASN A 402 -5.38 13.24 20.12
N LEU A 403 -5.01 12.05 20.63
CA LEU A 403 -3.83 11.82 21.48
C LEU A 403 -2.60 12.66 21.11
N TYR A 404 -2.08 12.55 19.88
CA TYR A 404 -0.83 13.18 19.48
C TYR A 404 -0.82 14.71 19.57
N THR A 405 -1.89 15.38 19.13
CA THR A 405 -1.99 16.85 19.16
C THR A 405 -2.21 17.41 20.56
N ASN A 406 -2.59 16.55 21.52
CA ASN A 406 -2.93 16.93 22.88
C ASN A 406 -1.85 16.59 23.92
N ILE A 407 -0.79 15.88 23.52
CA ILE A 407 0.35 15.60 24.40
C ILE A 407 1.17 16.87 24.61
N PRO A 408 1.33 17.34 25.87
CA PRO A 408 2.25 18.44 26.17
C PRO A 408 3.68 17.99 25.90
N VAL A 409 4.34 18.59 24.91
CA VAL A 409 5.63 18.10 24.41
C VAL A 409 6.71 18.19 25.47
N HIS A 410 6.78 19.31 26.19
CA HIS A 410 7.79 19.51 27.23
C HIS A 410 7.63 18.55 28.41
N GLU A 411 6.40 18.29 28.86
CA GLU A 411 6.15 17.30 29.91
C GLU A 411 6.56 15.90 29.44
N ALA A 412 6.21 15.51 28.22
CA ALA A 412 6.60 14.21 27.68
C ALA A 412 8.13 14.04 27.56
N ILE A 413 8.87 15.12 27.26
CA ILE A 413 10.33 15.13 27.26
C ILE A 413 10.87 14.88 28.68
N GLU A 414 10.39 15.62 29.67
CA GLU A 414 10.86 15.45 31.06
C GLU A 414 10.59 14.05 31.60
N GLU A 415 9.40 13.49 31.34
CA GLU A 415 9.08 12.11 31.72
C GLU A 415 9.99 11.09 31.05
N THR A 416 10.33 11.32 29.79
CA THR A 416 11.28 10.46 29.07
C THR A 416 12.65 10.51 29.73
N LEU A 417 13.12 11.69 30.13
CA LEU A 417 14.39 11.84 30.83
C LEU A 417 14.36 11.19 32.20
N ASP A 418 13.28 11.33 32.95
CA ASP A 418 13.12 10.70 34.27
C ASP A 418 13.16 9.18 34.18
N ILE A 419 12.55 8.59 33.16
CA ILE A 419 12.60 7.14 32.94
C ILE A 419 14.02 6.69 32.58
N LEU A 420 14.71 7.41 31.70
CA LEU A 420 16.01 6.99 31.18
C LEU A 420 17.17 7.19 32.16
N PHE A 421 17.10 8.23 32.99
CA PHE A 421 18.19 8.62 33.89
C PHE A 421 17.89 8.33 35.38
N LYS A 422 16.85 7.54 35.68
CA LYS A 422 16.61 7.00 37.03
C LYS A 422 17.78 6.11 37.49
N LYS A 423 18.11 6.18 38.79
CA LYS A 423 19.31 5.56 39.39
C LYS A 423 19.33 4.02 39.26
N GLU A 424 18.18 3.37 39.17
CA GLU A 424 18.06 1.93 38.98
C GLU A 424 18.23 1.57 37.50
N LYS A 425 19.48 1.34 37.07
CA LYS A 425 19.75 0.85 35.71
C LYS A 425 19.13 -0.53 35.51
N ASN A 426 18.25 -0.66 34.53
CA ASN A 426 17.80 -1.97 34.04
C ASN A 426 19.01 -2.82 33.62
N LYS A 427 19.12 -4.04 34.15
CA LYS A 427 20.11 -5.04 33.69
C LYS A 427 19.91 -5.27 32.19
N GLY A 428 20.84 -4.80 31.34
CA GLY A 428 20.78 -4.92 29.88
C GLY A 428 20.50 -3.62 29.10
N ALA A 429 20.41 -2.46 29.76
CA ALA A 429 20.30 -1.16 29.10
C ALA A 429 21.54 -0.86 28.22
N THR A 430 21.31 -0.26 27.04
CA THR A 430 22.40 0.23 26.19
C THR A 430 22.99 1.48 26.81
N ILE A 431 24.32 1.64 26.78
CA ILE A 431 24.97 2.86 27.26
C ILE A 431 24.42 4.05 26.47
N ILE A 432 23.78 5.00 27.18
CA ILE A 432 23.37 6.28 26.60
C ILE A 432 24.61 7.17 26.63
N PRO A 433 25.15 7.61 25.48
CA PRO A 433 26.39 8.37 25.42
C PRO A 433 26.23 9.85 25.81
N PHE A 434 25.02 10.26 26.20
CA PHE A 434 24.66 11.63 26.51
C PHE A 434 24.25 11.74 27.98
N ASN A 435 24.60 12.85 28.62
CA ASN A 435 24.02 13.19 29.91
C ASN A 435 22.56 13.69 29.75
N ARG A 436 21.86 13.89 30.88
CA ARG A 436 20.45 14.29 30.88
C ARG A 436 20.21 15.60 30.09
N THR A 437 21.06 16.61 30.26
CA THR A 437 20.88 17.92 29.62
C THR A 437 21.16 17.88 28.12
N GLN A 438 22.17 17.11 27.70
CA GLN A 438 22.48 16.87 26.29
C GLN A 438 21.34 16.12 25.61
N PHE A 439 20.82 15.06 26.25
CA PHE A 439 19.70 14.28 25.71
C PHE A 439 18.43 15.12 25.60
N LYS A 440 18.16 15.98 26.59
CA LYS A 440 17.06 16.95 26.56
C LYS A 440 17.13 17.84 25.33
N LYS A 441 18.29 18.48 25.08
CA LYS A 441 18.49 19.33 23.90
C LYS A 441 18.28 18.58 22.59
N LEU A 442 18.76 17.34 22.49
CA LEU A 442 18.54 16.50 21.31
C LEU A 442 17.04 16.20 21.10
N LEU A 443 16.29 15.94 22.16
CA LEU A 443 14.84 15.76 22.09
C LEU A 443 14.14 17.05 21.64
N GLU A 444 14.51 18.21 22.21
CA GLU A 444 13.95 19.51 21.82
C GLU A 444 14.18 19.81 20.34
N PHE A 445 15.39 19.58 19.82
CA PHE A 445 15.65 19.72 18.37
C PHE A 445 14.81 18.76 17.52
N ALA A 446 14.47 17.59 18.06
CA ALA A 446 13.76 16.56 17.35
C ALA A 446 12.25 16.80 17.28
N VAL A 447 11.62 17.36 18.32
CA VAL A 447 10.15 17.46 18.41
C VAL A 447 9.58 18.84 18.67
N CYS A 448 10.35 19.80 19.20
CA CYS A 448 9.83 21.12 19.54
C CYS A 448 9.91 22.08 18.35
N GLU A 449 8.84 22.86 18.16
CA GLU A 449 8.76 23.95 17.18
C GLU A 449 9.18 23.54 15.76
N VAL A 450 8.80 22.34 15.34
CA VAL A 450 9.21 21.80 14.03
C VAL A 450 8.49 22.57 12.92
N PRO A 451 9.21 23.26 12.02
CA PRO A 451 8.59 23.97 10.92
C PRO A 451 8.09 22.98 9.86
N PHE A 452 6.87 23.22 9.40
CA PHE A 452 6.24 22.45 8.34
C PHE A 452 5.52 23.38 7.36
N ARG A 453 5.21 22.88 6.18
CA ARG A 453 4.52 23.60 5.12
C ARG A 453 3.15 22.99 4.86
N PHE A 454 2.20 23.87 4.58
CA PHE A 454 0.96 23.52 3.91
C PHE A 454 0.76 24.48 2.74
N LEU A 455 0.61 23.93 1.53
CA LEU A 455 0.64 24.70 0.27
C LEU A 455 1.91 25.55 0.19
N ASN A 456 1.78 26.88 0.14
CA ASN A 456 2.89 27.83 0.02
C ASN A 456 3.13 28.61 1.32
N LYS A 457 2.55 28.16 2.46
CA LYS A 457 2.71 28.82 3.76
C LYS A 457 3.43 27.90 4.76
N THR A 458 4.31 28.49 5.55
CA THR A 458 5.06 27.79 6.60
C THR A 458 4.39 28.01 7.95
N TYR A 459 4.38 26.97 8.76
CA TYR A 459 3.79 26.93 10.09
C TYR A 459 4.74 26.23 11.06
N ILE A 460 4.56 26.46 12.34
CA ILE A 460 5.24 25.76 13.42
C ILE A 460 4.17 25.10 14.30
N GLN A 461 4.43 23.86 14.70
CA GLN A 461 3.67 23.21 15.77
C GLN A 461 4.35 23.56 17.10
N GLN A 462 3.69 24.38 17.92
CA GLN A 462 4.23 24.83 19.21
C GLN A 462 3.96 23.85 20.35
N ASP A 463 2.87 23.06 20.26
CA ASP A 463 2.58 22.00 21.23
C ASP A 463 1.87 20.81 20.55
N GLY A 464 1.81 19.68 21.24
CA GLY A 464 1.47 18.40 20.62
C GLY A 464 2.65 17.80 19.85
N VAL A 465 2.72 16.48 19.81
CA VAL A 465 3.71 15.78 18.99
C VAL A 465 3.20 15.61 17.56
N ALA A 466 4.05 15.90 16.57
CA ALA A 466 3.67 15.82 15.17
C ALA A 466 3.34 14.38 14.75
N MET A 467 2.10 14.15 14.28
CA MET A 467 1.67 12.88 13.69
C MET A 467 2.49 12.61 12.41
N GLY A 468 3.50 11.76 12.51
CA GLY A 468 4.45 11.46 11.42
C GLY A 468 5.92 11.56 11.83
N SER A 469 6.21 12.14 13.00
CA SER A 469 7.54 12.07 13.62
C SER A 469 7.82 10.63 14.12
N PRO A 470 9.03 10.09 13.88
CA PRO A 470 9.46 8.82 14.47
C PRO A 470 9.39 8.75 16.00
N LEU A 471 9.50 9.90 16.69
CA LEU A 471 9.44 9.98 18.16
C LEU A 471 8.02 10.04 18.71
N ALA A 472 7.04 10.49 17.92
CA ALA A 472 5.70 10.74 18.42
C ALA A 472 5.06 9.51 19.12
N PRO A 473 5.13 8.27 18.56
CA PRO A 473 4.52 7.11 19.21
C PRO A 473 5.15 6.76 20.57
N ILE A 474 6.48 6.89 20.69
CA ILE A 474 7.18 6.52 21.92
C ILE A 474 6.99 7.55 23.04
N LEU A 475 6.96 8.84 22.69
CA LEU A 475 6.66 9.92 23.65
C LEU A 475 5.20 9.86 24.12
N ALA A 476 4.27 9.58 23.21
CA ALA A 476 2.87 9.37 23.56
C ALA A 476 2.67 8.22 24.53
N ASP A 477 3.28 7.07 24.23
CA ASP A 477 3.19 5.89 25.09
C ASP A 477 3.78 6.16 26.48
N ILE A 478 4.93 6.84 26.58
CA ILE A 478 5.55 7.21 27.85
C ILE A 478 4.65 8.16 28.65
N PHE A 479 4.12 9.20 28.00
CA PHE A 479 3.27 10.18 28.67
C PHE A 479 1.97 9.55 29.20
N ILE A 480 1.31 8.71 28.41
CA ILE A 480 0.11 8.00 28.88
C ILE A 480 0.46 6.99 29.99
N SER A 481 1.59 6.29 29.88
CA SER A 481 2.07 5.39 30.95
C SER A 481 2.24 6.10 32.29
N LYS A 482 2.72 7.35 32.30
CA LYS A 482 2.78 8.18 33.52
C LYS A 482 1.39 8.40 34.11
N LEU A 483 0.40 8.75 33.28
CA LEU A 483 -0.96 8.97 33.74
C LEU A 483 -1.58 7.68 34.30
N GLU A 484 -1.28 6.53 33.69
CA GLU A 484 -1.74 5.22 34.16
C GLU A 484 -1.22 4.86 35.55
N LEU A 485 -0.10 5.41 36.03
CA LEU A 485 0.33 5.22 37.42
C LEU A 485 -0.71 5.71 38.44
N LYS A 486 -1.57 6.66 38.05
CA LYS A 486 -2.69 7.13 38.88
C LYS A 486 -3.77 6.07 39.08
N LEU A 487 -3.79 4.99 38.29
CA LEU A 487 -4.68 3.84 38.51
C LEU A 487 -4.48 3.21 39.89
N ASN A 488 -3.27 3.27 40.45
CA ASN A 488 -2.97 2.73 41.78
C ASN A 488 -3.70 3.48 42.91
N LYS A 489 -4.21 4.69 42.64
CA LYS A 489 -4.99 5.47 43.61
C LYS A 489 -6.45 5.04 43.70
N PHE A 490 -6.92 4.17 42.79
CA PHE A 490 -8.29 3.66 42.81
C PHE A 490 -8.35 2.34 43.58
N SER A 491 -9.11 2.32 44.68
CA SER A 491 -9.42 1.09 45.44
C SER A 491 -10.76 0.48 45.04
N ILE A 492 -11.83 1.30 44.93
CA ILE A 492 -13.22 0.80 44.80
C ILE A 492 -13.72 0.71 43.35
N ASN A 493 -13.26 1.62 42.48
CA ASN A 493 -13.72 1.75 41.07
C ASN A 493 -12.66 1.35 40.05
N LYS A 494 -11.62 0.61 40.47
CA LYS A 494 -10.54 0.19 39.59
C LYS A 494 -11.02 -0.92 38.65
N PRO A 495 -10.65 -0.89 37.35
CA PRO A 495 -10.89 -2.01 36.45
C PRO A 495 -10.09 -3.24 36.90
N LEU A 496 -10.67 -4.42 36.70
CA LEU A 496 -10.00 -5.71 36.88
C LEU A 496 -8.82 -5.84 35.94
N ILE A 497 -9.05 -5.45 34.69
CA ILE A 497 -8.09 -5.53 33.61
C ILE A 497 -8.07 -4.17 32.94
N TRP A 498 -6.86 -3.65 32.75
CA TRP A 498 -6.60 -2.43 32.00
C TRP A 498 -5.49 -2.72 31.01
N LYS A 499 -5.81 -2.71 29.72
CA LYS A 499 -4.89 -3.07 28.65
C LYS A 499 -4.92 -2.06 27.54
N ARG A 500 -3.78 -1.42 27.26
CA ARG A 500 -3.65 -0.31 26.33
C ARG A 500 -2.76 -0.67 25.16
N TYR A 501 -3.21 -0.30 23.98
CA TYR A 501 -2.43 -0.23 22.75
C TYR A 501 -2.48 1.20 22.21
N VAL A 502 -1.42 1.98 22.45
CA VAL A 502 -1.34 3.39 22.05
C VAL A 502 -2.51 4.21 22.64
N ASP A 503 -3.52 4.56 21.83
CA ASP A 503 -4.72 5.34 22.14
C ASP A 503 -5.92 4.47 22.55
N ASP A 504 -5.98 3.22 22.09
CA ASP A 504 -7.06 2.27 22.40
C ASP A 504 -6.79 1.58 23.75
N VAL A 505 -7.76 1.58 24.65
CA VAL A 505 -7.72 0.86 25.93
C VAL A 505 -8.89 -0.12 26.01
N PHE A 506 -8.60 -1.36 26.37
CA PHE A 506 -9.58 -2.38 26.73
C PHE A 506 -9.62 -2.54 28.26
N CYS A 507 -10.84 -2.63 28.81
CA CYS A 507 -11.05 -2.79 30.23
C CYS A 507 -12.12 -3.81 30.55
N ILE A 508 -11.97 -4.44 31.72
CA ILE A 508 -13.00 -5.28 32.32
C ILE A 508 -13.34 -4.74 33.71
N PHE A 509 -14.62 -4.61 34.01
CA PHE A 509 -15.15 -4.22 35.32
C PHE A 509 -16.07 -5.31 35.88
N HIS A 510 -16.21 -5.37 37.20
CA HIS A 510 -17.21 -6.24 37.84
C HIS A 510 -18.65 -5.71 37.69
N ASN A 511 -18.82 -4.38 37.62
CA ASN A 511 -20.14 -3.75 37.63
C ASN A 511 -20.13 -2.53 36.69
N SER A 512 -21.09 -2.49 35.77
CA SER A 512 -21.31 -1.42 34.79
C SER A 512 -21.53 -0.03 35.42
N GLN A 513 -22.14 0.04 36.61
CA GLN A 513 -22.43 1.31 37.30
C GLN A 513 -21.17 2.09 37.72
N LYS A 514 -20.03 1.40 37.88
CA LYS A 514 -18.76 2.04 38.27
C LYS A 514 -18.06 2.74 37.10
N ILE A 515 -18.42 2.41 35.87
CA ILE A 515 -17.70 2.79 34.65
C ILE A 515 -17.83 4.30 34.39
N SER A 516 -19.03 4.86 34.52
CA SER A 516 -19.28 6.30 34.32
C SER A 516 -18.52 7.16 35.33
N LYS A 517 -18.54 6.79 36.61
CA LYS A 517 -17.77 7.46 37.69
C LYS A 517 -16.27 7.36 37.45
N PHE A 518 -15.81 6.21 36.97
CA PHE A 518 -14.41 6.00 36.61
C PHE A 518 -14.00 6.88 35.42
N LEU A 519 -14.81 6.96 34.36
CA LEU A 519 -14.57 7.83 33.21
C LEU A 519 -14.41 9.30 33.62
N ILE A 520 -15.30 9.81 34.48
CA ILE A 520 -15.21 11.17 35.01
C ILE A 520 -13.90 11.38 35.77
N SER A 521 -13.44 10.36 36.50
CA SER A 521 -12.21 10.44 37.30
C SER A 521 -10.95 10.41 36.45
N ILE A 522 -10.86 9.56 35.42
CA ILE A 522 -9.69 9.50 34.53
C ILE A 522 -9.57 10.75 33.65
N ASN A 523 -10.70 11.37 33.28
CA ASN A 523 -10.70 12.64 32.56
C ASN A 523 -10.19 13.84 33.39
N LYS A 524 -10.03 13.67 34.71
CA LYS A 524 -9.37 14.65 35.58
C LYS A 524 -7.86 14.40 35.70
N TRP A 525 -7.31 13.35 35.10
CA TRP A 525 -5.87 13.05 35.22
C TRP A 525 -4.99 14.11 34.59
N HIS A 526 -5.43 14.74 33.51
CA HIS A 526 -4.69 15.78 32.82
C HIS A 526 -5.62 16.68 32.00
N LYS A 527 -5.43 18.00 32.05
CA LYS A 527 -6.29 19.00 31.37
C LYS A 527 -6.37 18.84 29.85
N ASN A 528 -5.33 18.29 29.22
CA ASN A 528 -5.28 18.11 27.76
C ASN A 528 -5.74 16.73 27.28
N ILE A 529 -5.86 15.72 28.16
CA ILE A 529 -6.17 14.34 27.76
C ILE A 529 -7.61 14.02 28.13
N LYS A 530 -8.37 13.55 27.14
CA LYS A 530 -9.76 13.15 27.32
C LYS A 530 -9.99 11.76 26.73
N PHE A 531 -10.63 10.92 27.53
CA PHE A 531 -11.08 9.57 27.19
C PHE A 531 -12.57 9.61 26.82
N THR A 532 -12.92 8.81 25.82
CA THR A 532 -14.29 8.47 25.44
C THR A 532 -14.56 7.01 25.77
N LEU A 533 -15.82 6.64 25.95
CA LEU A 533 -16.25 5.30 26.35
C LEU A 533 -17.04 4.64 25.22
N GLN A 534 -16.68 3.40 24.91
CA GLN A 534 -17.47 2.48 24.10
C GLN A 534 -17.85 1.28 24.97
N ASN A 535 -19.15 1.03 25.09
CA ASN A 535 -19.68 -0.13 25.80
C ASN A 535 -19.68 -1.37 24.90
N GLU A 536 -19.70 -2.54 25.52
CA GLU A 536 -20.06 -3.78 24.81
C GLU A 536 -21.51 -3.72 24.31
N GLU A 537 -21.75 -4.32 23.16
CA GLU A 537 -23.05 -4.45 22.52
C GLU A 537 -23.26 -5.92 22.17
N ASP A 538 -24.44 -6.48 22.50
CA ASP A 538 -24.78 -7.89 22.23
C ASP A 538 -23.74 -8.90 22.75
N ASP A 539 -23.18 -8.66 23.95
CA ASP A 539 -22.12 -9.47 24.56
C ASP A 539 -20.79 -9.50 23.79
N GLU A 540 -20.62 -8.56 22.86
CA GLU A 540 -19.44 -8.43 22.02
C GLU A 540 -18.80 -7.04 22.14
N ILE A 541 -17.47 -6.99 22.00
CA ILE A 541 -16.76 -5.72 21.85
C ILE A 541 -15.54 -5.89 20.96
N ALA A 542 -15.28 -4.89 20.13
CA ALA A 542 -14.11 -4.85 19.29
C ALA A 542 -12.93 -4.20 20.02
N PHE A 543 -11.76 -4.84 19.99
CA PHE A 543 -10.50 -4.22 20.39
C PHE A 543 -9.42 -4.55 19.36
N LEU A 544 -8.75 -3.52 18.84
CA LEU A 544 -7.82 -3.63 17.72
C LEU A 544 -8.45 -4.29 16.49
N ASP A 545 -8.04 -5.53 16.23
CA ASP A 545 -8.43 -6.32 15.07
C ASP A 545 -9.07 -7.66 15.51
N VAL A 546 -9.50 -7.71 16.77
CA VAL A 546 -10.13 -8.82 17.50
C VAL A 546 -11.54 -8.42 17.90
N LEU A 547 -12.50 -9.30 17.66
CA LEU A 547 -13.85 -9.23 18.22
C LEU A 547 -13.87 -10.19 19.40
N ILE A 548 -14.08 -9.66 20.61
CA ILE A 548 -14.22 -10.45 21.82
C ILE A 548 -15.70 -10.75 21.99
N ILE A 549 -16.03 -12.02 22.18
CA ILE A 549 -17.39 -12.53 22.34
C ILE A 549 -17.48 -13.26 23.67
N ARG A 550 -18.46 -12.90 24.50
CA ARG A 550 -18.71 -13.60 25.76
C ARG A 550 -19.36 -14.94 25.49
N ASP A 551 -18.65 -16.02 25.83
CA ASP A 551 -19.23 -17.35 25.81
C ASP A 551 -19.88 -17.65 27.16
N LYS A 552 -21.20 -17.47 27.21
CA LYS A 552 -22.01 -17.68 28.41
C LYS A 552 -22.00 -19.13 28.89
N THR A 553 -21.82 -20.08 27.98
CA THR A 553 -21.86 -21.53 28.28
C THR A 553 -20.60 -21.99 29.01
N ASN A 554 -19.44 -21.56 28.54
CA ASN A 554 -18.15 -21.91 29.14
C ASN A 554 -17.63 -20.88 30.15
N ASN A 555 -18.38 -19.79 30.40
CA ASN A 555 -18.03 -18.69 31.29
C ASN A 555 -16.63 -18.11 30.99
N LYS A 556 -16.31 -17.99 29.70
CA LYS A 556 -15.04 -17.52 29.14
C LYS A 556 -15.26 -16.50 28.03
N TYR A 557 -14.17 -15.91 27.55
CA TYR A 557 -14.18 -15.10 26.33
C TYR A 557 -13.67 -15.90 25.14
N THR A 558 -14.37 -15.79 24.03
CA THR A 558 -13.94 -16.28 22.72
C THR A 558 -13.56 -15.10 21.83
N THR A 559 -12.74 -15.36 20.82
CA THR A 559 -12.19 -14.31 19.96
C THR A 559 -12.35 -14.70 18.50
N THR A 560 -12.74 -13.75 17.66
CA THR A 560 -12.74 -13.85 16.20
C THR A 560 -12.17 -12.57 15.57
N LEU A 561 -12.08 -12.52 14.24
CA LEU A 561 -11.55 -11.34 13.55
C LEU A 561 -12.56 -10.21 13.50
N TYR A 562 -12.17 -9.04 14.00
CA TYR A 562 -12.94 -7.83 13.78
C TYR A 562 -12.57 -7.16 12.45
N LYS A 563 -13.60 -6.75 11.70
CA LYS A 563 -13.48 -5.94 10.47
C LYS A 563 -14.33 -4.69 10.64
N LYS A 564 -13.70 -3.52 10.60
CA LYS A 564 -14.43 -2.24 10.67
C LYS A 564 -15.45 -2.14 9.53
N PRO A 565 -16.59 -1.45 9.71
CA PRO A 565 -17.60 -1.25 8.65
C PRO A 565 -17.02 -0.65 7.35
N THR A 566 -15.98 0.18 7.47
CA THR A 566 -15.26 0.77 6.33
C THR A 566 -14.38 -0.22 5.57
N ASN A 567 -14.31 -1.50 5.95
CA ASN A 567 -13.46 -2.47 5.27
C ASN A 567 -13.96 -2.73 3.84
N THR A 568 -13.11 -2.44 2.87
CA THR A 568 -13.40 -2.59 1.44
C THR A 568 -13.27 -4.03 0.94
N ASN A 569 -12.67 -4.94 1.73
CA ASN A 569 -12.22 -6.27 1.29
C ASN A 569 -11.28 -6.22 0.08
N LEU A 570 -10.69 -5.05 -0.20
CA LEU A 570 -9.74 -4.84 -1.27
C LEU A 570 -8.32 -5.08 -0.76
N TYR A 571 -7.70 -6.12 -1.29
CA TYR A 571 -6.27 -6.37 -1.15
C TYR A 571 -5.54 -6.01 -2.45
N MET A 572 -4.23 -6.22 -2.47
CA MET A 572 -3.47 -6.09 -3.72
C MET A 572 -4.03 -7.06 -4.77
N LEU A 573 -4.59 -6.55 -5.86
CA LEU A 573 -5.12 -7.38 -6.93
C LEU A 573 -4.06 -8.31 -7.52
N TYR A 574 -4.46 -9.51 -7.93
CA TYR A 574 -3.56 -10.48 -8.52
C TYR A 574 -2.90 -9.98 -9.83
N GLU A 575 -3.55 -9.07 -10.55
CA GLU A 575 -3.03 -8.44 -11.78
C GLU A 575 -1.96 -7.35 -11.51
N SER A 576 -1.84 -6.89 -10.27
CA SER A 576 -0.84 -5.88 -9.88
C SER A 576 0.57 -6.35 -10.26
N ASN A 577 1.37 -5.44 -10.83
CA ASN A 577 2.76 -5.70 -11.22
C ASN A 577 3.65 -5.80 -9.98
N GLN A 578 3.55 -6.93 -9.29
CA GLN A 578 4.31 -7.27 -8.09
C GLN A 578 4.72 -8.74 -8.10
N SER A 579 5.84 -9.02 -7.41
CA SER A 579 6.41 -10.35 -7.39
C SER A 579 5.44 -11.37 -6.74
N ARG A 580 5.49 -12.61 -7.22
CA ARG A 580 4.68 -13.70 -6.67
C ARG A 580 4.91 -13.92 -5.18
N GLN A 581 6.10 -13.57 -4.66
CA GLN A 581 6.43 -13.67 -3.24
C GLN A 581 5.57 -12.72 -2.39
N TYR A 582 5.33 -11.49 -2.84
CA TYR A 582 4.41 -10.57 -2.13
C TYR A 582 2.97 -11.07 -2.18
N LYS A 583 2.55 -11.63 -3.32
CA LYS A 583 1.20 -12.19 -3.50
C LYS A 583 0.94 -13.38 -2.56
N ILE A 584 1.88 -14.31 -2.45
CA ILE A 584 1.80 -15.44 -1.49
C ILE A 584 1.95 -14.93 -0.05
N GLY A 585 2.87 -13.99 0.17
CA GLY A 585 3.11 -13.36 1.46
C GLY A 585 1.84 -12.75 2.05
N LEU A 586 1.04 -12.03 1.25
CA LEU A 586 -0.25 -11.50 1.63
C LEU A 586 -1.20 -12.59 2.16
N ILE A 587 -1.42 -13.65 1.37
CA ILE A 587 -2.30 -14.76 1.74
C ILE A 587 -1.82 -15.37 3.07
N ARG A 588 -0.51 -15.63 3.15
CA ARG A 588 0.12 -16.22 4.33
C ARG A 588 -0.07 -15.36 5.57
N THR A 589 0.12 -14.04 5.48
CA THR A 589 -0.08 -13.13 6.62
C THR A 589 -1.54 -13.06 7.07
N LEU A 590 -2.49 -13.08 6.13
CA LEU A 590 -3.93 -13.08 6.46
C LEU A 590 -4.36 -14.39 7.13
N VAL A 591 -3.85 -15.53 6.65
CA VAL A 591 -4.13 -16.83 7.25
C VAL A 591 -3.49 -16.96 8.64
N ILE A 592 -2.22 -16.57 8.81
CA ILE A 592 -1.57 -16.56 10.13
C ILE A 592 -2.38 -15.72 11.12
N ARG A 593 -2.87 -14.54 10.67
CA ARG A 593 -3.72 -13.68 11.49
C ARG A 593 -5.00 -14.39 11.95
N ILE A 594 -5.71 -15.10 11.06
CA ILE A 594 -6.90 -15.90 11.41
C ILE A 594 -6.55 -16.95 12.48
N LEU A 595 -5.49 -17.73 12.23
CA LEU A 595 -5.11 -18.86 13.10
C LEU A 595 -4.67 -18.42 14.50
N LEU A 596 -4.05 -17.25 14.62
CA LEU A 596 -3.58 -16.74 15.92
C LEU A 596 -4.67 -16.00 16.70
N ILE A 597 -5.62 -15.35 16.03
CA ILE A 597 -6.68 -14.57 16.68
C ILE A 597 -7.89 -15.43 17.03
N CYS A 598 -8.34 -16.30 16.13
CA CYS A 598 -9.58 -17.06 16.35
C CYS A 598 -9.38 -18.12 17.45
N SER A 599 -10.25 -18.12 18.47
CA SER A 599 -10.15 -19.05 19.60
C SER A 599 -10.66 -20.45 19.28
N THR A 600 -11.70 -20.59 18.47
CA THR A 600 -12.34 -21.87 18.13
C THR A 600 -12.06 -22.29 16.70
N ILE A 601 -12.12 -23.61 16.44
CA ILE A 601 -11.95 -24.17 15.09
C ILE A 601 -13.08 -23.70 14.17
N SER A 602 -14.32 -23.64 14.67
CA SER A 602 -15.48 -23.14 13.91
C SER A 602 -15.28 -21.71 13.40
N HIS A 603 -14.81 -20.80 14.26
CA HIS A 603 -14.50 -19.43 13.84
C HIS A 603 -13.35 -19.40 12.82
N GLN A 604 -12.31 -20.21 13.01
CA GLN A 604 -11.21 -20.31 12.05
C GLN A 604 -11.69 -20.75 10.66
N GLU A 605 -12.54 -21.78 10.58
CA GLU A 605 -13.07 -22.27 9.31
C GLU A 605 -13.95 -21.24 8.61
N THR A 606 -14.82 -20.57 9.37
CA THR A 606 -15.71 -19.51 8.88
C THR A 606 -14.90 -18.35 8.31
N GLU A 607 -13.89 -17.85 9.05
CA GLU A 607 -13.02 -16.77 8.59
C GLU A 607 -12.11 -17.19 7.43
N LEU A 608 -11.64 -18.43 7.39
CA LEU A 608 -10.87 -18.96 6.26
C LEU A 608 -11.71 -19.06 4.99
N ASN A 609 -12.97 -19.49 5.09
CA ASN A 609 -13.88 -19.55 3.95
C ASN A 609 -14.21 -18.14 3.44
N THR A 610 -14.46 -17.20 4.34
CA THR A 610 -14.62 -15.77 4.02
C THR A 610 -13.35 -15.20 3.36
N LEU A 611 -12.16 -15.54 3.85
CA LEU A 611 -10.91 -15.10 3.23
C LEU A 611 -10.72 -15.70 1.83
N LYS A 612 -11.04 -16.99 1.62
CA LYS A 612 -10.96 -17.63 0.30
C LYS A 612 -11.85 -16.91 -0.71
N THR A 613 -13.10 -16.64 -0.38
CA THR A 613 -14.03 -15.91 -1.27
C THR A 613 -13.50 -14.51 -1.58
N THR A 614 -13.07 -13.76 -0.57
CA THR A 614 -12.46 -12.44 -0.76
C THR A 614 -11.23 -12.49 -1.68
N LEU A 615 -10.32 -13.44 -1.50
CA LEU A 615 -9.12 -13.56 -2.36
C LEU A 615 -9.49 -13.92 -3.80
N ILE A 616 -10.51 -14.76 -4.02
CA ILE A 616 -11.03 -15.06 -5.36
C ILE A 616 -11.58 -13.78 -6.02
N HIS A 617 -12.34 -12.96 -5.27
CA HIS A 617 -12.83 -11.67 -5.76
C HIS A 617 -11.71 -10.68 -6.08
N ASN A 618 -10.55 -10.79 -5.42
CA ASN A 618 -9.32 -10.02 -5.73
C ASN A 618 -8.47 -10.65 -6.87
N GLY A 619 -9.03 -11.64 -7.59
CA GLY A 619 -8.40 -12.29 -8.75
C GLY A 619 -7.37 -13.38 -8.44
N TYR A 620 -7.25 -13.83 -7.18
CA TYR A 620 -6.27 -14.85 -6.83
C TYR A 620 -6.70 -16.25 -7.27
N PRO A 621 -5.83 -17.01 -7.95
CA PRO A 621 -6.16 -18.37 -8.36
C PRO A 621 -6.14 -19.32 -7.14
N MET A 622 -7.12 -20.23 -7.09
CA MET A 622 -7.34 -21.15 -5.96
C MET A 622 -6.09 -21.95 -5.56
N HIS A 623 -5.26 -22.38 -6.51
CA HIS A 623 -4.03 -23.12 -6.20
C HIS A 623 -3.01 -22.30 -5.41
N LEU A 624 -2.95 -20.96 -5.61
CA LEU A 624 -2.10 -20.07 -4.82
C LEU A 624 -2.69 -19.85 -3.42
N ILE A 625 -4.01 -19.73 -3.31
CA ILE A 625 -4.71 -19.61 -2.03
C ILE A 625 -4.43 -20.86 -1.18
N LYS A 626 -4.66 -22.05 -1.72
CA LYS A 626 -4.35 -23.33 -1.06
C LYS A 626 -2.89 -23.43 -0.64
N ARG A 627 -1.96 -22.98 -1.50
CA ARG A 627 -0.53 -22.94 -1.16
C ARG A 627 -0.23 -22.00 0.00
N GLY A 628 -0.78 -20.78 -0.02
CA GLY A 628 -0.59 -19.79 1.05
C GLY A 628 -1.13 -20.27 2.40
N ILE A 629 -2.28 -20.95 2.40
CA ILE A 629 -2.84 -21.60 3.60
C ILE A 629 -1.91 -22.68 4.14
N ARG A 630 -1.42 -23.58 3.29
CA ARG A 630 -0.45 -24.62 3.71
C ARG A 630 0.82 -24.02 4.31
N GLU A 631 1.41 -23.03 3.62
CA GLU A 631 2.61 -22.35 4.11
C GLU A 631 2.38 -21.64 5.45
N ALA A 632 1.20 -21.05 5.66
CA ALA A 632 0.82 -20.42 6.93
C ALA A 632 0.67 -21.44 8.07
N ASN A 633 -0.04 -22.54 7.84
CA ASN A 633 -0.19 -23.62 8.84
C ASN A 633 1.17 -24.18 9.26
N CYS A 634 2.07 -24.44 8.30
CA CYS A 634 3.42 -24.89 8.61
C CYS A 634 4.20 -23.89 9.48
N ILE A 635 3.99 -22.58 9.28
CA ILE A 635 4.65 -21.54 10.08
C ILE A 635 4.08 -21.50 11.50
N VAL A 636 2.76 -21.52 11.66
CA VAL A 636 2.11 -21.50 12.98
C VAL A 636 2.47 -22.76 13.77
N ASN A 637 2.45 -23.94 13.14
CA ASN A 637 2.87 -25.18 13.79
C ASN A 637 4.34 -25.10 14.24
N LYS A 638 5.23 -24.53 13.42
CA LYS A 638 6.62 -24.28 13.82
C LYS A 638 6.75 -23.26 14.94
N MET A 639 5.87 -22.25 15.02
CA MET A 639 5.87 -21.28 16.12
C MET A 639 5.44 -21.94 17.44
N ASN A 640 4.47 -22.85 17.40
CA ASN A 640 4.00 -23.59 18.56
C ASN A 640 5.04 -24.63 19.02
N ASN A 641 5.66 -25.35 18.08
CA ASN A 641 6.64 -26.40 18.37
C ASN A 641 8.04 -25.87 18.72
N LYS A 642 8.33 -24.59 18.45
CA LYS A 642 9.62 -23.95 18.79
C LYS A 642 9.88 -23.81 20.31
N LYS A 643 9.02 -24.35 21.16
CA LYS A 643 9.32 -24.55 22.58
C LYS A 643 10.38 -25.64 22.80
N GLU A 644 10.68 -26.47 21.81
CA GLU A 644 11.76 -27.48 21.88
C GLU A 644 12.55 -27.46 20.57
N LEU A 645 13.76 -26.87 20.59
CA LEU A 645 14.90 -27.10 19.67
C LEU A 645 15.94 -25.98 19.90
N THR A 646 16.81 -26.20 20.87
CA THR A 646 18.11 -25.54 20.99
C THR A 646 19.09 -26.14 19.97
N GLN A 647 20.01 -25.30 19.49
CA GLN A 647 21.05 -25.54 18.48
C GLN A 647 20.59 -25.47 17.01
N GLN A 648 20.57 -24.24 16.46
CA GLN A 648 20.62 -24.02 15.01
C GLN A 648 22.10 -23.92 14.57
N PRO A 649 22.48 -24.48 13.40
CA PRO A 649 23.83 -24.35 12.86
C PRO A 649 24.18 -22.87 12.60
N PRO A 650 25.47 -22.50 12.51
CA PRO A 650 25.88 -21.12 12.27
C PRO A 650 25.27 -20.62 10.95
N THR A 651 24.28 -19.73 11.07
CA THR A 651 23.57 -19.21 9.90
C THR A 651 24.48 -18.26 9.14
N LYS A 652 24.75 -18.54 7.85
CA LYS A 652 25.46 -17.64 6.94
C LYS A 652 24.98 -16.19 7.10
N LYS A 653 25.92 -15.22 7.10
CA LYS A 653 25.59 -13.80 7.28
C LYS A 653 24.61 -13.36 6.18
N LYS A 654 23.43 -12.88 6.56
CA LYS A 654 22.39 -12.46 5.60
C LYS A 654 22.60 -11.00 5.21
N ILE A 655 22.71 -10.75 3.90
CA ILE A 655 22.84 -9.39 3.34
C ILE A 655 21.57 -9.10 2.54
N TYR A 656 20.91 -7.98 2.86
CA TYR A 656 19.64 -7.60 2.24
C TYR A 656 19.82 -6.56 1.14
N PHE A 657 19.37 -6.93 -0.05
CA PHE A 657 19.31 -6.06 -1.22
C PHE A 657 17.87 -5.62 -1.42
N ILE A 658 17.63 -4.31 -1.59
CA ILE A 658 16.30 -3.76 -1.87
C ILE A 658 16.32 -3.16 -3.27
N LEU A 659 15.55 -3.74 -4.19
CA LEU A 659 15.52 -3.34 -5.60
C LEU A 659 14.10 -3.02 -6.08
N PRO A 660 13.90 -2.10 -7.03
CA PRO A 660 12.61 -1.90 -7.68
C PRO A 660 12.17 -3.12 -8.52
N TYR A 661 10.87 -3.40 -8.52
CA TYR A 661 10.28 -4.53 -9.26
C TYR A 661 9.70 -4.13 -10.62
N TYR A 662 10.35 -4.49 -11.70
CA TYR A 662 9.92 -4.21 -13.07
C TYR A 662 9.37 -5.45 -13.80
N GLY A 663 8.92 -6.46 -13.05
CA GLY A 663 8.39 -7.71 -13.60
C GLY A 663 9.38 -8.87 -13.59
N ASN A 664 9.26 -9.76 -14.58
CA ASN A 664 10.07 -10.98 -14.68
C ASN A 664 11.56 -10.67 -14.86
N GLU A 665 11.88 -9.55 -15.48
CA GLU A 665 13.23 -9.05 -15.68
C GLU A 665 13.96 -8.89 -14.33
N SER A 666 13.30 -8.29 -13.34
CA SER A 666 13.84 -8.15 -11.98
C SER A 666 14.09 -9.49 -11.29
N LEU A 667 13.29 -10.53 -11.60
CA LEU A 667 13.50 -11.88 -11.09
C LEU A 667 14.74 -12.54 -11.70
N ILE A 668 14.96 -12.34 -13.00
CA ILE A 668 16.15 -12.83 -13.70
C ILE A 668 17.41 -12.17 -13.12
N LEU A 669 17.40 -10.84 -12.93
CA LEU A 669 18.50 -10.13 -12.29
C LEU A 669 18.77 -10.68 -10.88
N THR A 670 17.72 -10.93 -10.11
CA THR A 670 17.82 -11.50 -8.76
C THR A 670 18.51 -12.86 -8.74
N GLN A 671 18.16 -13.75 -9.67
CA GLN A 671 18.81 -15.05 -9.79
C GLN A 671 20.30 -14.91 -10.15
N LYS A 672 20.63 -13.98 -11.05
CA LYS A 672 22.01 -13.70 -11.45
C LYS A 672 22.84 -13.13 -10.31
N ILE A 673 22.34 -12.13 -9.58
CA ILE A 673 23.02 -11.57 -8.39
C ILE A 673 23.25 -12.67 -7.36
N LYS A 674 22.24 -13.47 -7.03
CA LYS A 674 22.39 -14.58 -6.08
C LYS A 674 23.44 -15.60 -6.52
N LYS A 675 23.50 -15.92 -7.82
CA LYS A 675 24.52 -16.82 -8.37
C LYS A 675 25.93 -16.24 -8.26
N ILE A 676 26.10 -14.95 -8.61
CA ILE A 676 27.40 -14.25 -8.48
C ILE A 676 27.84 -14.25 -7.02
N CYS A 677 26.98 -13.81 -6.10
CA CYS A 677 27.33 -13.73 -4.69
C CYS A 677 27.60 -15.13 -4.09
N LYS A 678 26.86 -16.16 -4.48
CA LYS A 678 27.13 -17.55 -4.04
C LYS A 678 28.52 -18.03 -4.50
N ASN A 679 28.95 -17.64 -5.70
CA ASN A 679 30.24 -18.05 -6.26
C ASN A 679 31.43 -17.28 -5.67
N PHE A 680 31.28 -15.97 -5.43
CA PHE A 680 32.39 -15.12 -4.97
C PHE A 680 32.41 -14.89 -3.45
N ILE A 681 31.27 -15.04 -2.76
CA ILE A 681 31.13 -14.80 -1.31
C ILE A 681 30.26 -15.92 -0.69
N PRO A 682 30.73 -17.18 -0.65
CA PRO A 682 29.93 -18.33 -0.20
C PRO A 682 29.55 -18.29 1.29
N THR A 683 30.27 -17.48 2.08
CA THR A 683 30.03 -17.21 3.51
C THR A 683 28.80 -16.34 3.76
N CYS A 684 28.36 -15.58 2.76
CA CYS A 684 27.22 -14.67 2.86
C CYS A 684 26.01 -15.21 2.09
N HIS A 685 24.81 -14.92 2.60
CA HIS A 685 23.55 -15.20 1.92
C HIS A 685 22.87 -13.89 1.50
N VAL A 686 22.88 -13.60 0.20
CA VAL A 686 22.22 -12.40 -0.33
C VAL A 686 20.73 -12.66 -0.55
N GLN A 687 19.90 -11.95 0.21
CA GLN A 687 18.46 -11.97 0.10
C GLN A 687 17.97 -10.67 -0.56
N ILE A 688 17.22 -10.81 -1.64
CA ILE A 688 16.69 -9.68 -2.40
C ILE A 688 15.22 -9.50 -2.07
N GLY A 689 14.87 -8.32 -1.57
CA GLY A 689 13.51 -7.83 -1.43
C GLY A 689 13.19 -6.81 -2.52
N PHE A 690 11.90 -6.66 -2.84
CA PHE A 690 11.49 -5.71 -3.87
C PHE A 690 10.70 -4.52 -3.30
N ARG A 691 10.98 -3.32 -3.80
CA ARG A 691 10.10 -2.17 -3.59
C ARG A 691 9.08 -2.06 -4.73
N LYS A 692 7.86 -1.64 -4.39
CA LYS A 692 6.80 -1.37 -5.36
C LYS A 692 7.23 -0.25 -6.30
N THR A 693 7.03 -0.42 -7.59
CA THR A 693 7.24 0.64 -8.60
C THR A 693 5.88 1.04 -9.15
N PHE A 694 5.59 2.34 -9.11
CA PHE A 694 4.44 2.94 -9.81
C PHE A 694 3.07 2.40 -9.37
N SER A 695 2.75 2.55 -8.08
CA SER A 695 1.38 2.33 -7.58
C SER A 695 0.53 3.59 -7.67
N LEU A 696 -0.81 3.44 -7.68
CA LEU A 696 -1.73 4.60 -7.59
C LEU A 696 -1.40 5.49 -6.39
N LYS A 697 -1.00 4.89 -5.27
CA LYS A 697 -0.50 5.60 -4.09
C LYS A 697 0.72 6.47 -4.38
N SER A 698 1.68 5.97 -5.14
CA SER A 698 2.88 6.73 -5.51
C SER A 698 2.62 7.84 -6.54
N ILE A 699 1.45 7.83 -7.19
CA ILE A 699 1.09 8.81 -8.21
C ILE A 699 0.33 9.99 -7.58
N PHE A 700 -0.71 9.72 -6.79
CA PHE A 700 -1.58 10.77 -6.26
C PHE A 700 -1.12 11.35 -4.91
N LEU A 701 -0.50 10.55 -4.02
CA LEU A 701 -0.10 11.08 -2.70
C LEU A 701 1.01 12.15 -2.74
N PRO A 702 2.02 12.10 -3.64
CA PRO A 702 3.02 13.17 -3.70
C PRO A 702 2.42 14.54 -4.02
N ILE A 703 1.38 14.58 -4.86
CA ILE A 703 0.63 15.80 -5.20
C ILE A 703 -0.05 16.35 -3.95
N GLN A 704 -0.73 15.48 -3.19
CA GLN A 704 -1.35 15.86 -1.92
C GLN A 704 -0.31 16.38 -0.90
N LYS A 705 0.90 15.81 -0.92
CA LYS A 705 2.01 16.22 -0.06
C LYS A 705 2.76 17.45 -0.59
N GLY A 706 2.27 18.12 -1.62
CA GLY A 706 2.88 19.33 -2.16
C GLY A 706 4.38 19.17 -2.47
N HIS A 707 4.84 17.97 -2.85
CA HIS A 707 6.24 17.78 -3.20
C HIS A 707 6.56 18.70 -4.40
N ASP A 708 7.49 19.64 -4.21
CA ASP A 708 7.98 20.52 -5.27
C ASP A 708 8.59 19.67 -6.38
N GLU A 709 7.82 19.36 -7.43
CA GLU A 709 8.36 18.81 -8.67
C GLU A 709 9.36 19.81 -9.32
N THR A 710 9.30 21.09 -8.91
CA THR A 710 10.15 22.20 -9.35
C THR A 710 11.53 22.23 -8.70
N LYS A 711 11.71 21.72 -7.47
CA LYS A 711 13.03 21.63 -6.82
C LYS A 711 13.73 20.32 -7.18
N LYS A 712 14.09 20.17 -8.46
CA LYS A 712 14.91 19.07 -9.03
C LYS A 712 16.35 18.99 -8.49
N THR A 713 16.67 19.67 -7.39
CA THR A 713 18.05 19.91 -6.93
C THR A 713 18.46 19.05 -5.74
N LYS A 714 17.83 17.90 -5.51
CA LYS A 714 18.23 16.99 -4.41
C LYS A 714 19.17 15.90 -4.93
N LYS A 715 20.23 15.61 -4.16
CA LYS A 715 21.23 14.56 -4.44
C LYS A 715 21.91 14.75 -5.81
N LEU A 716 22.24 16.00 -6.13
CA LEU A 716 23.00 16.31 -7.33
C LEU A 716 24.40 15.67 -7.22
N VAL A 717 24.78 14.94 -8.25
CA VAL A 717 26.16 14.49 -8.44
C VAL A 717 26.88 15.65 -9.13
N TYR A 718 27.70 16.37 -8.38
CA TYR A 718 28.53 17.44 -8.94
C TYR A 718 29.70 16.82 -9.70
N LYS A 719 29.86 17.19 -10.97
CA LYS A 719 31.11 16.94 -11.70
C LYS A 719 32.07 18.06 -11.33
N LEU A 720 33.02 17.78 -10.45
CA LEU A 720 34.14 18.68 -10.21
C LEU A 720 35.09 18.56 -11.42
N LYS A 721 35.21 19.62 -12.21
CA LYS A 721 36.31 19.73 -13.18
C LYS A 721 37.55 20.09 -12.37
N CYS A 722 38.52 19.19 -12.30
CA CYS A 722 39.84 19.54 -11.81
C CYS A 722 40.51 20.43 -12.86
N ASN A 723 40.94 21.63 -12.49
CA ASN A 723 41.63 22.52 -13.43
C ASN A 723 43.05 22.04 -13.79
N ASN A 724 43.62 21.06 -13.07
CA ASN A 724 45.02 20.65 -13.18
C ASN A 724 45.24 19.18 -13.56
N CYS A 725 44.25 18.47 -14.09
CA CYS A 725 44.44 17.07 -14.48
C CYS A 725 43.79 16.79 -15.84
N GLU A 726 44.60 16.68 -16.90
CA GLU A 726 44.16 16.26 -18.24
C GLU A 726 43.98 14.73 -18.39
N ASN A 727 44.35 13.93 -17.39
CA ASN A 727 44.31 12.46 -17.47
C ASN A 727 43.34 11.80 -16.47
N CYS A 728 42.02 12.00 -16.64
CA CYS A 728 40.99 11.13 -16.06
C CYS A 728 39.75 10.98 -16.93
#